data_AF-A0A8E0VJM6-F1
#
_entry.id   AF-A0A8E0VJM6-F1
#
_cell.length_a   1.000
_cell.length_b   1.000
_cell.length_c   1.000
_cell.angle_alpha   90.00
_cell.angle_beta   90.00
_cell.angle_gamma   90.00
#
_symmetry.space_group_name_H-M   'P 1'
#
loop_
_entity.id
_entity.type
_entity.pdbx_description
1 polymer ?
#
loop_
_entity_poly.entity_id
_entity_poly.type
_entity_poly.pdbx_seq_one_letter_code
_entity_poly.pdbx_strand_id
1 'polypeptide(L)'
;MYENLSASLSNYTSLAKRCVLLNCAPFAVSRLLTLFERHCGSPQNVFYWPEKERKGVLLIEAESTDALHSGLPHIPGFTHLNTGVLGPGTESESGPIELPPFRLCSDPSRWFCPSTKTGPSESPRFMDSKLSLQSGWPSSKYLYKQLMQCSSIAAQASALHKLTRLTHPEILARFVVSDSFEEVLSFIRPCTEVSIFGSAVDGLGSSSSDLDLVINVGAKVSSSLSHITPFEYRRRPYSNPDFPLIPSLLVPNIKLRTHFLTLLRRLFTQLDPLGFHGAKIFSGRIPILHVPRFNLLGVGLDVSRVFDGLQEVHQTVDFHGGRTMAALMRVLATYVPEFPQCISVLKFISRSTELTRQGPHPGFTNFKLTILFVHFLQAHSYAPPFDRLSPLLNNVSDHSCRKPARMDSLIPVPTVDMLLEQFFTYIPTINPSHFLLSLRAGQLIPRVMTNPVLETCLHAETDLPDEKHSNVVVDAYGGQDYLVCPNPIHPCHNMLRGINEAEWTHFVSLCEHWLKILRTYRQGPSPWGLLALKKCPVTITRPNFLALCASDYYKGCIFHRNIKGFIVQTGDPTGTGKNGQSIWKRKFKDEFHESLRVSTWSFMFISPIIICCLPYQHNTRGIVSMANNGPDSNGSQFFITYSKQTMLDMKYSIFAKVIDGWNVLDELERAPVEEKTYRPLTDIHIQNVTIHANPFAE
;
A
#
# COMPACT_ATOMS: atom_id res chain seq x y z
N MET A 1 12.68 -22.35 -3.94
CA MET A 1 11.51 -21.63 -4.52
C MET A 1 11.89 -20.32 -5.23
N TYR A 2 12.96 -19.61 -4.84
CA TYR A 2 13.40 -18.37 -5.53
C TYR A 2 14.31 -18.60 -6.75
N GLU A 3 14.63 -19.86 -7.09
CA GLU A 3 15.75 -20.23 -7.97
C GLU A 3 15.55 -20.03 -9.48
N ASN A 4 14.44 -19.48 -9.99
CA ASN A 4 14.29 -19.19 -11.44
C ASN A 4 13.18 -18.15 -11.74
N LEU A 5 13.20 -16.98 -11.11
CA LEU A 5 12.13 -15.99 -11.30
C LEU A 5 12.18 -15.19 -12.62
N SER A 6 13.32 -15.01 -13.28
CA SER A 6 13.33 -14.35 -14.62
C SER A 6 12.66 -15.23 -15.67
N ALA A 7 12.98 -16.53 -15.69
CA ALA A 7 12.26 -17.54 -16.46
C ALA A 7 10.78 -17.65 -16.04
N SER A 8 10.46 -17.44 -14.75
CA SER A 8 9.08 -17.38 -14.28
C SER A 8 8.32 -16.16 -14.82
N LEU A 9 8.94 -14.98 -14.93
CA LEU A 9 8.29 -13.76 -15.42
C LEU A 9 7.98 -13.85 -16.92
N SER A 10 8.92 -14.33 -17.73
CA SER A 10 8.67 -14.61 -19.16
C SER A 10 7.56 -15.65 -19.34
N ASN A 11 7.52 -16.66 -18.46
CA ASN A 11 6.42 -17.63 -18.44
C ASN A 11 5.08 -16.96 -18.12
N TYR A 12 5.01 -16.06 -17.13
CA TYR A 12 3.76 -15.33 -16.83
C TYR A 12 3.29 -14.46 -18.00
N THR A 13 4.20 -13.78 -18.71
CA THR A 13 3.85 -13.03 -19.92
C THR A 13 3.28 -13.94 -21.00
N SER A 14 3.87 -15.13 -21.21
CA SER A 14 3.35 -16.10 -22.18
C SER A 14 2.01 -16.69 -21.76
N LEU A 15 1.82 -17.01 -20.47
CA LEU A 15 0.59 -17.58 -19.94
C LEU A 15 -0.55 -16.57 -19.99
N ALA A 16 -0.27 -15.29 -19.69
CA ALA A 16 -1.28 -14.24 -19.70
C ALA A 16 -2.00 -14.10 -21.05
N LYS A 17 -1.28 -14.28 -22.17
CA LYS A 17 -1.81 -14.22 -23.54
C LYS A 17 -2.91 -15.22 -23.86
N ARG A 18 -3.06 -16.27 -23.05
CA ARG A 18 -4.10 -17.29 -23.22
C ARG A 18 -5.07 -17.35 -22.04
N CYS A 19 -5.11 -16.30 -21.22
CA CYS A 19 -5.96 -16.23 -20.05
C CYS A 19 -7.01 -15.11 -20.15
N VAL A 20 -8.13 -15.30 -19.47
CA VAL A 20 -9.23 -14.34 -19.35
C VAL A 20 -9.62 -14.14 -17.88
N LEU A 21 -9.95 -12.91 -17.48
CA LEU A 21 -10.23 -12.54 -16.09
C LEU A 21 -11.58 -11.81 -15.94
N LEU A 22 -12.50 -12.39 -15.18
CA LEU A 22 -13.90 -11.97 -15.16
C LEU A 22 -14.46 -11.93 -13.73
N ASN A 23 -15.37 -11.01 -13.45
CA ASN A 23 -16.21 -11.07 -12.26
C ASN A 23 -17.50 -11.84 -12.58
N CYS A 24 -17.85 -12.81 -11.75
CA CYS A 24 -19.12 -13.54 -11.88
C CYS A 24 -19.66 -13.98 -10.52
N ALA A 25 -20.95 -14.28 -10.45
CA ALA A 25 -21.53 -14.88 -9.24
C ALA A 25 -21.17 -16.38 -9.15
N PRO A 26 -21.11 -16.98 -7.94
CA PRO A 26 -20.77 -18.39 -7.77
C PRO A 26 -21.64 -19.34 -8.61
N PHE A 27 -22.94 -19.06 -8.74
CA PHE A 27 -23.87 -19.88 -9.52
C PHE A 27 -23.68 -19.75 -11.05
N ALA A 28 -23.01 -18.69 -11.53
CA ALA A 28 -22.76 -18.47 -12.95
C ALA A 28 -21.49 -19.19 -13.44
N VAL A 29 -20.58 -19.59 -12.53
CA VAL A 29 -19.29 -20.20 -12.86
C VAL A 29 -19.45 -21.43 -13.76
N SER A 30 -20.31 -22.38 -13.36
CA SER A 30 -20.53 -23.63 -14.12
C SER A 30 -20.97 -23.35 -15.56
N ARG A 31 -21.95 -22.45 -15.74
CA ARG A 31 -22.45 -22.07 -17.07
C ARG A 31 -21.38 -21.38 -17.91
N LEU A 32 -20.57 -20.50 -17.30
CA LEU A 32 -19.48 -19.81 -17.99
C LEU A 32 -18.42 -20.80 -18.46
N LEU A 33 -18.07 -21.78 -17.64
CA LEU A 33 -17.14 -22.83 -18.04
C LEU A 33 -17.69 -23.67 -19.19
N THR A 34 -18.98 -24.04 -19.17
CA THR A 34 -19.61 -24.76 -20.29
C THR A 34 -19.59 -23.94 -21.58
N LEU A 35 -19.87 -22.63 -21.52
CA LEU A 35 -19.79 -21.75 -22.69
C LEU A 35 -18.35 -21.61 -23.19
N PHE A 36 -17.40 -21.47 -22.26
CA PHE A 36 -15.99 -21.38 -22.58
C PHE A 36 -15.51 -22.67 -23.27
N GLU A 37 -15.86 -23.84 -22.75
CA GLU A 37 -15.50 -25.12 -23.36
C GLU A 37 -16.08 -25.29 -24.76
N ARG A 38 -17.32 -24.87 -24.96
CA ARG A 38 -18.00 -24.95 -26.25
C ARG A 38 -17.32 -24.11 -27.35
N HIS A 39 -16.80 -22.94 -26.99
CA HIS A 39 -16.29 -21.96 -27.96
C HIS A 39 -14.77 -21.85 -28.00
N CYS A 40 -14.09 -22.03 -26.86
CA CYS A 40 -12.64 -21.88 -26.69
C CYS A 40 -11.92 -23.22 -26.44
N GLY A 41 -12.63 -24.34 -26.29
CA GLY A 41 -12.06 -25.64 -25.92
C GLY A 41 -11.84 -25.84 -24.42
N SER A 42 -11.34 -27.01 -24.01
CA SER A 42 -11.20 -27.37 -22.60
C SER A 42 -10.16 -26.48 -21.89
N PRO A 43 -10.51 -25.84 -20.75
CA PRO A 43 -9.55 -25.03 -20.02
C PRO A 43 -8.43 -25.89 -19.42
N GLN A 44 -7.22 -25.32 -19.38
CA GLN A 44 -6.06 -25.94 -18.75
C GLN A 44 -6.13 -25.79 -17.23
N ASN A 45 -6.32 -24.55 -16.76
CA ASN A 45 -6.46 -24.23 -15.34
C ASN A 45 -7.60 -23.24 -15.14
N VAL A 46 -8.32 -23.39 -14.03
CA VAL A 46 -9.41 -22.48 -13.64
C VAL A 46 -9.24 -22.11 -12.18
N PHE A 47 -9.19 -20.81 -11.89
CA PHE A 47 -9.07 -20.29 -10.53
C PHE A 47 -10.27 -19.40 -10.20
N TYR A 48 -10.85 -19.59 -9.02
CA TYR A 48 -11.99 -18.79 -8.58
C TYR A 48 -11.79 -18.25 -7.16
N TRP A 49 -11.85 -16.92 -7.01
CA TRP A 49 -11.83 -16.23 -5.72
C TRP A 49 -13.24 -15.80 -5.35
N PRO A 50 -13.94 -16.53 -4.46
CA PRO A 50 -15.25 -16.10 -3.97
C PRO A 50 -15.10 -14.86 -3.08
N GLU A 51 -15.82 -13.79 -3.42
CA GLU A 51 -16.11 -12.69 -2.51
C GLU A 51 -17.50 -12.93 -1.86
N LYS A 52 -17.85 -12.16 -0.82
CA LYS A 52 -19.09 -12.36 -0.04
C LYS A 52 -20.32 -12.63 -0.93
N GLU A 53 -21.04 -13.72 -0.65
CA GLU A 53 -22.34 -14.26 -1.11
C GLU A 53 -22.88 -14.02 -2.54
N ARG A 54 -22.38 -13.08 -3.36
CA ARG A 54 -22.97 -12.74 -4.67
C ARG A 54 -21.97 -12.42 -5.79
N LYS A 55 -20.66 -12.42 -5.54
CA LYS A 55 -19.64 -12.06 -6.54
C LYS A 55 -18.33 -12.80 -6.26
N GLY A 56 -17.57 -13.11 -7.28
CA GLY A 56 -16.19 -13.58 -7.20
C GLY A 56 -15.44 -13.30 -8.49
N VAL A 57 -14.13 -13.53 -8.47
CA VAL A 57 -13.24 -13.35 -9.62
C VAL A 57 -12.92 -14.72 -10.19
N LEU A 58 -13.09 -14.89 -11.49
CA LEU A 58 -12.81 -16.10 -12.26
C LEU A 58 -11.67 -15.83 -13.23
N LEU A 59 -10.62 -16.65 -13.15
CA LEU A 59 -9.49 -16.68 -14.07
C LEU A 59 -9.50 -18.02 -14.81
N ILE A 60 -9.54 -17.98 -16.13
CA ILE A 60 -9.56 -19.19 -16.98
C ILE A 60 -8.34 -19.14 -17.89
N GLU A 61 -7.59 -20.23 -17.94
CA GLU A 61 -6.49 -20.45 -18.88
C GLU A 61 -6.95 -21.36 -20.02
N ALA A 62 -6.91 -20.85 -21.25
CA ALA A 62 -7.15 -21.60 -22.47
C ALA A 62 -5.96 -22.50 -22.83
N GLU A 63 -6.17 -23.44 -23.76
CA GLU A 63 -5.09 -24.25 -24.32
C GLU A 63 -4.09 -23.41 -25.12
N SER A 64 -4.59 -22.51 -25.97
CA SER A 64 -3.79 -21.60 -26.80
C SER A 64 -4.43 -20.21 -26.90
N THR A 65 -3.62 -19.21 -27.30
CA THR A 65 -4.10 -17.85 -27.58
C THR A 65 -5.10 -17.84 -28.73
N ASP A 66 -4.89 -18.64 -29.78
CA ASP A 66 -5.78 -18.71 -30.94
C ASP A 66 -7.17 -19.25 -30.58
N ALA A 67 -7.21 -20.28 -29.72
CA ALA A 67 -8.47 -20.84 -29.23
C ALA A 67 -9.24 -19.82 -28.39
N LEU A 68 -8.54 -19.03 -27.58
CA LEU A 68 -9.15 -17.95 -26.80
C LEU A 68 -9.71 -16.85 -27.72
N HIS A 69 -8.93 -16.37 -28.68
CA HIS A 69 -9.32 -15.25 -29.55
C HIS A 69 -10.46 -15.61 -30.50
N SER A 70 -10.49 -16.84 -31.02
CA SER A 70 -11.58 -17.31 -31.87
C SER A 70 -12.86 -17.62 -31.09
N GLY A 71 -12.74 -18.08 -29.84
CA GLY A 71 -13.89 -18.46 -29.02
C GLY A 71 -14.55 -17.30 -28.26
N LEU A 72 -13.78 -16.39 -27.67
CA LEU A 72 -14.30 -15.30 -26.83
C LEU A 72 -15.39 -14.43 -27.49
N PRO A 73 -15.29 -14.04 -28.77
CA PRO A 73 -16.32 -13.25 -29.45
C PRO A 73 -17.71 -13.88 -29.45
N HIS A 74 -17.77 -15.22 -29.38
CA HIS A 74 -19.00 -15.99 -29.40
C HIS A 74 -19.64 -16.16 -28.01
N ILE A 75 -18.95 -15.76 -26.93
CA ILE A 75 -19.47 -15.83 -25.56
C ILE A 75 -20.27 -14.56 -25.24
N PRO A 76 -21.58 -14.66 -24.97
CA PRO A 76 -22.41 -13.49 -24.67
C PRO A 76 -21.91 -12.76 -23.42
N GLY A 77 -21.78 -11.43 -23.49
CA GLY A 77 -21.35 -10.58 -22.38
C GLY A 77 -19.96 -9.97 -22.53
N PHE A 78 -19.14 -10.44 -23.46
CA PHE A 78 -17.92 -9.71 -23.86
C PHE A 78 -18.28 -8.49 -24.70
N THR A 79 -17.62 -7.37 -24.41
CA THR A 79 -17.88 -6.09 -25.09
C THR A 79 -17.22 -6.10 -26.47
N HIS A 80 -18.02 -5.92 -27.51
CA HIS A 80 -17.54 -5.62 -28.87
C HIS A 80 -17.59 -4.11 -29.07
N LEU A 81 -16.43 -3.46 -29.16
CA LEU A 81 -16.40 -2.04 -29.53
C LEU A 81 -16.47 -1.93 -31.05
N ASN A 82 -17.67 -1.62 -31.56
CA ASN A 82 -17.84 -1.12 -32.91
C ASN A 82 -17.59 0.40 -32.89
N THR A 83 -16.49 0.85 -33.49
CA THR A 83 -16.28 2.29 -33.74
C THR A 83 -17.20 2.73 -34.89
N GLY A 84 -18.48 2.94 -34.59
CA GLY A 84 -19.38 3.60 -35.53
C GLY A 84 -18.92 5.04 -35.73
N VAL A 85 -18.37 5.36 -36.90
CA VAL A 85 -18.11 6.74 -37.30
C VAL A 85 -19.47 7.42 -37.50
N LEU A 86 -19.97 8.10 -36.47
CA LEU A 86 -21.09 9.04 -36.59
C LEU A 86 -20.52 10.40 -37.01
N GLY A 87 -20.23 10.53 -38.30
CA GLY A 87 -20.04 11.81 -38.98
C GLY A 87 -21.18 12.00 -39.99
N PRO A 88 -21.85 13.17 -40.06
CA PRO A 88 -22.84 13.41 -41.08
C PRO A 88 -22.13 13.60 -42.43
N GLY A 89 -22.31 12.64 -43.34
CA GLY A 89 -21.94 12.77 -44.75
C GLY A 89 -20.48 12.47 -45.05
N THR A 90 -20.13 11.19 -45.16
CA THR A 90 -19.18 10.66 -46.15
C THR A 90 -19.25 9.14 -46.08
N GLU A 91 -19.80 8.51 -47.11
CA GLU A 91 -19.69 7.06 -47.31
C GLU A 91 -18.22 6.74 -47.61
N SER A 92 -17.45 6.31 -46.60
CA SER A 92 -16.15 5.67 -46.81
C SER A 92 -16.27 4.18 -46.54
N GLU A 93 -15.86 3.36 -47.51
CA GLU A 93 -15.89 1.89 -47.55
C GLU A 93 -14.98 1.17 -46.51
N SER A 94 -14.72 1.76 -45.34
CA SER A 94 -14.05 1.06 -44.24
C SER A 94 -15.11 0.54 -43.27
N GLY A 95 -15.30 -0.78 -43.22
CA GLY A 95 -16.14 -1.45 -42.22
C GLY A 95 -15.74 -1.05 -40.78
N PRO A 96 -16.62 -1.30 -39.79
CA PRO A 96 -16.32 -0.96 -38.40
C PRO A 96 -14.99 -1.60 -37.98
N ILE A 97 -14.12 -0.80 -37.38
CA ILE A 97 -12.86 -1.29 -36.84
C ILE A 97 -13.20 -2.10 -35.59
N GLU A 98 -13.17 -3.43 -35.70
CA GLU A 98 -13.39 -4.33 -34.58
C GLU A 98 -12.12 -4.43 -33.74
N LEU A 99 -12.20 -3.95 -32.50
CA LEU A 99 -11.14 -4.14 -31.51
C LEU A 99 -11.02 -5.62 -31.12
N PRO A 100 -9.82 -6.11 -30.75
CA PRO A 100 -9.67 -7.45 -30.21
C PRO A 100 -10.57 -7.64 -28.97
N PRO A 101 -11.06 -8.87 -28.71
CA PRO A 101 -11.96 -9.11 -27.59
C PRO A 101 -11.29 -8.73 -26.27
N PHE A 102 -11.87 -7.78 -25.55
CA PHE A 102 -11.31 -7.33 -24.29
C PHE A 102 -11.45 -8.43 -23.23
N ARG A 103 -10.33 -9.03 -22.83
CA ARG A 103 -10.26 -10.21 -21.93
C ARG A 103 -10.55 -9.93 -20.46
N LEU A 104 -10.96 -8.71 -20.13
CA LEU A 104 -11.31 -8.29 -18.78
C LEU A 104 -12.80 -7.90 -18.71
N CYS A 105 -13.51 -8.37 -17.69
CA CYS A 105 -14.89 -7.95 -17.45
C CYS A 105 -15.21 -7.85 -15.96
N SER A 106 -15.25 -6.62 -15.43
CA SER A 106 -15.57 -6.39 -14.01
C SER A 106 -17.06 -6.50 -13.68
N ASP A 107 -17.95 -6.60 -14.67
CA ASP A 107 -19.40 -6.59 -14.48
C ASP A 107 -19.99 -8.00 -14.34
N PRO A 108 -20.39 -8.42 -13.12
CA PRO A 108 -20.98 -9.74 -12.91
C PRO A 108 -22.40 -9.86 -13.46
N SER A 109 -23.09 -8.76 -13.76
CA SER A 109 -24.48 -8.79 -14.23
C SER A 109 -24.60 -9.28 -15.68
N ARG A 110 -23.51 -9.22 -16.45
CA ARG A 110 -23.45 -9.70 -17.84
C ARG A 110 -23.70 -11.21 -17.97
N TRP A 111 -23.50 -11.95 -16.89
CA TRP A 111 -23.58 -13.42 -16.88
C TRP A 111 -24.90 -13.95 -16.33
N PHE A 112 -26.01 -13.23 -16.58
CA PHE A 112 -27.32 -13.52 -15.98
C PHE A 112 -27.76 -14.99 -16.13
N CYS A 113 -28.15 -15.59 -15.01
CA CYS A 113 -28.79 -16.91 -14.97
C CYS A 113 -30.24 -16.72 -14.49
N PRO A 114 -31.26 -17.08 -15.29
CA PRO A 114 -32.64 -17.03 -14.84
C PRO A 114 -32.81 -17.91 -13.60
N SER A 115 -33.43 -17.38 -12.55
CA SER A 115 -33.85 -18.19 -11.39
C SER A 115 -34.81 -19.26 -11.87
N THR A 116 -34.41 -20.52 -11.86
CA THR A 116 -35.27 -21.65 -12.18
C THR A 116 -36.40 -21.74 -11.16
N LYS A 117 -37.63 -21.40 -11.58
CA LYS A 117 -38.83 -21.98 -10.97
C LYS A 117 -38.90 -23.45 -11.39
N THR A 118 -39.05 -24.33 -10.38
CA THR A 118 -39.60 -25.70 -10.42
C THR A 118 -38.90 -26.77 -11.27
N GLY A 119 -38.20 -27.70 -10.60
CA GLY A 119 -37.75 -29.01 -11.12
C GLY A 119 -36.73 -29.66 -10.16
N PRO A 120 -36.70 -30.99 -9.95
CA PRO A 120 -35.81 -31.62 -8.99
C PRO A 120 -34.35 -31.38 -9.40
N SER A 121 -33.50 -31.18 -8.39
CA SER A 121 -32.11 -30.76 -8.51
C SER A 121 -31.31 -31.56 -9.54
N GLU A 122 -31.05 -30.97 -10.70
CA GLU A 122 -29.79 -31.24 -11.38
C GLU A 122 -28.71 -30.49 -10.58
N SER A 123 -28.01 -31.24 -9.74
CA SER A 123 -26.75 -30.77 -9.18
C SER A 123 -25.83 -30.34 -10.34
N PRO A 124 -25.08 -29.23 -10.19
CA PRO A 124 -24.18 -28.78 -11.24
C PRO A 124 -23.19 -29.91 -11.56
N ARG A 125 -23.27 -30.46 -12.79
CA ARG A 125 -22.43 -31.59 -13.26
C ARG A 125 -20.95 -31.25 -13.34
N PHE A 126 -20.57 -29.99 -13.19
CA PHE A 126 -19.19 -29.51 -13.12
C PHE A 126 -18.71 -29.41 -11.66
N MET A 127 -18.48 -30.56 -11.05
CA MET A 127 -17.51 -30.73 -9.97
C MET A 127 -16.20 -31.23 -10.60
N ASP A 128 -15.70 -30.49 -11.59
CA ASP A 128 -14.56 -30.91 -12.39
C ASP A 128 -13.24 -30.67 -11.66
N SER A 129 -12.39 -31.68 -11.72
CA SER A 129 -11.04 -31.77 -11.14
C SER A 129 -10.10 -30.58 -11.40
N LYS A 130 -10.45 -29.65 -12.29
CA LYS A 130 -9.63 -28.50 -12.72
C LYS A 130 -9.99 -27.16 -12.05
N LEU A 131 -11.14 -27.05 -11.36
CA LEU A 131 -11.52 -25.81 -10.67
C LEU A 131 -10.81 -25.69 -9.31
N SER A 132 -9.97 -24.66 -9.17
CA SER A 132 -9.22 -24.37 -7.95
C SER A 132 -9.82 -23.17 -7.21
N LEU A 133 -10.46 -23.43 -6.06
CA LEU A 133 -10.96 -22.38 -5.18
C LEU A 133 -9.81 -21.70 -4.44
N GLN A 134 -9.74 -20.37 -4.56
CA GLN A 134 -8.71 -19.56 -3.94
C GLN A 134 -9.24 -18.86 -2.70
N SER A 135 -8.45 -18.80 -1.64
CA SER A 135 -8.76 -17.99 -0.46
C SER A 135 -8.39 -16.53 -0.74
N GLY A 136 -9.31 -15.60 -0.49
CA GLY A 136 -9.01 -14.17 -0.47
C GLY A 136 -8.15 -13.76 0.75
N TRP A 137 -7.98 -12.46 0.93
CA TRP A 137 -7.20 -11.91 2.05
C TRP A 137 -7.67 -12.48 3.41
N PRO A 138 -6.75 -12.99 4.26
CA PRO A 138 -7.13 -13.57 5.53
C PRO A 138 -7.83 -12.53 6.41
N SER A 139 -8.98 -12.89 6.98
CA SER A 139 -9.68 -12.01 7.93
C SER A 139 -8.76 -11.65 9.10
N SER A 140 -8.88 -10.44 9.64
CA SER A 140 -8.10 -10.01 10.81
C SER A 140 -8.17 -11.00 11.98
N LYS A 141 -9.33 -11.65 12.17
CA LYS A 141 -9.55 -12.68 13.19
C LYS A 141 -8.78 -13.97 12.90
N TYR A 142 -8.79 -14.42 11.64
CA TYR A 142 -8.04 -15.61 11.22
C TYR A 142 -6.53 -15.37 11.33
N LEU A 143 -6.04 -14.24 10.81
CA LEU A 143 -4.64 -13.86 10.89
C LEU A 143 -4.17 -13.79 12.36
N TYR A 144 -4.96 -13.14 13.22
CA TYR A 144 -4.66 -13.08 14.65
C TYR A 144 -4.56 -14.47 15.28
N LYS A 145 -5.51 -15.38 14.99
CA LYS A 145 -5.48 -16.76 15.50
C LYS A 145 -4.22 -17.50 15.05
N GLN A 146 -3.84 -17.39 13.77
CA GLN A 146 -2.64 -18.04 13.23
C GLN A 146 -1.35 -17.51 13.88
N LEU A 147 -1.23 -16.19 14.05
CA LEU A 147 -0.06 -15.58 14.67
C LEU A 147 0.04 -15.92 16.18
N MET A 148 -1.09 -16.05 16.87
CA MET A 148 -1.11 -16.48 18.28
C MET A 148 -0.68 -17.94 18.48
N GLN A 149 -0.80 -18.80 17.46
CA GLN A 149 -0.41 -20.21 17.51
C GLN A 149 1.09 -20.44 17.30
N CYS A 150 1.82 -19.42 16.86
CA CYS A 150 3.25 -19.52 16.59
C CYS A 150 4.07 -19.58 17.89
N SER A 151 5.25 -20.20 17.86
CA SER A 151 6.13 -20.34 19.03
C SER A 151 7.13 -19.18 19.22
N SER A 152 7.39 -18.39 18.18
CA SER A 152 8.36 -17.29 18.20
C SER A 152 7.96 -16.15 17.27
N ILE A 153 8.61 -14.99 17.42
CA ILE A 153 8.43 -13.83 16.53
C ILE A 153 8.85 -14.18 15.09
N ALA A 154 9.92 -14.95 14.91
CA ALA A 154 10.33 -15.44 13.59
C ALA A 154 9.26 -16.36 12.97
N ALA A 155 8.64 -17.25 13.78
CA ALA A 155 7.53 -18.08 13.31
C ALA A 155 6.30 -17.24 12.94
N GLN A 156 5.98 -16.20 13.72
CA GLN A 156 4.93 -15.24 13.40
C GLN A 156 5.22 -14.50 12.09
N ALA A 157 6.45 -14.03 11.87
CA ALA A 157 6.85 -13.36 10.65
C ALA A 157 6.76 -14.28 9.42
N SER A 158 7.21 -15.53 9.57
CA SER A 158 7.08 -16.54 8.52
C SER A 158 5.62 -16.86 8.19
N ALA A 159 4.76 -17.01 9.21
CA ALA A 159 3.33 -17.24 9.03
C ALA A 159 2.64 -16.04 8.36
N LEU A 160 2.94 -14.81 8.81
CA LEU A 160 2.45 -13.58 8.21
C LEU A 160 2.85 -13.49 6.73
N HIS A 161 4.11 -13.71 6.41
CA HIS A 161 4.61 -13.68 5.03
C HIS A 161 3.92 -14.75 4.17
N LYS A 162 3.83 -16.00 4.65
CA LYS A 162 3.16 -17.09 3.91
C LYS A 162 1.68 -16.82 3.64
N LEU A 163 0.98 -16.21 4.60
CA LEU A 163 -0.45 -15.91 4.50
C LEU A 163 -0.77 -14.67 3.66
N THR A 164 0.21 -13.79 3.42
CA THR A 164 -0.01 -12.51 2.75
C THR A 164 0.71 -12.37 1.42
N ARG A 165 1.75 -13.17 1.15
CA ARG A 165 2.51 -13.14 -0.11
C ARG A 165 1.61 -13.43 -1.31
N LEU A 166 1.98 -12.88 -2.46
CA LEU A 166 1.33 -13.19 -3.73
C LEU A 166 1.47 -14.68 -4.11
N THR A 167 0.35 -15.28 -4.48
CA THR A 167 0.27 -16.63 -5.02
C THR A 167 0.42 -16.64 -6.54
N HIS A 168 0.72 -17.81 -7.13
CA HIS A 168 0.84 -17.96 -8.59
C HIS A 168 -0.40 -17.45 -9.34
N PRO A 169 -1.65 -17.82 -8.96
CA PRO A 169 -2.85 -17.30 -9.64
C PRO A 169 -3.02 -15.78 -9.51
N GLU A 170 -2.64 -15.19 -8.38
CA GLU A 170 -2.71 -13.73 -8.16
C GLU A 170 -1.67 -12.95 -8.98
N ILE A 171 -0.49 -13.54 -9.20
CA ILE A 171 0.54 -12.98 -10.09
C ILE A 171 0.03 -13.08 -11.53
N LEU A 172 -0.44 -14.27 -11.94
CA LEU A 172 -0.99 -14.49 -13.28
C LEU A 172 -2.14 -13.52 -13.60
N ALA A 173 -3.09 -13.32 -12.67
CA ALA A 173 -4.19 -12.37 -12.84
C ALA A 173 -3.69 -10.93 -13.09
N ARG A 174 -2.61 -10.50 -12.43
CA ARG A 174 -2.00 -9.17 -12.68
C ARG A 174 -1.36 -9.10 -14.08
N PHE A 175 -0.69 -10.17 -14.51
CA PHE A 175 -0.15 -10.27 -15.87
C PHE A 175 -1.24 -10.26 -16.94
N VAL A 176 -2.38 -10.90 -16.70
CA VAL A 176 -3.55 -10.84 -17.60
C VAL A 176 -4.05 -9.40 -17.76
N VAL A 177 -4.09 -8.62 -16.69
CA VAL A 177 -4.47 -7.19 -16.78
C VAL A 177 -3.47 -6.40 -17.64
N SER A 178 -2.16 -6.58 -17.41
CA SER A 178 -1.11 -5.91 -18.19
C SER A 178 -1.19 -6.27 -19.67
N ASP A 179 -1.29 -7.55 -19.98
CA ASP A 179 -1.32 -8.07 -21.34
C ASP A 179 -2.63 -7.70 -22.08
N SER A 180 -3.76 -7.65 -21.37
CA SER A 180 -5.03 -7.16 -21.95
C SER A 180 -4.97 -5.67 -22.30
N PHE A 181 -4.23 -4.87 -21.53
CA PHE A 181 -4.01 -3.46 -21.87
C PHE A 181 -3.05 -3.34 -23.06
N GLU A 182 -1.98 -4.13 -23.08
CA GLU A 182 -1.03 -4.15 -24.19
C GLU A 182 -1.71 -4.49 -25.51
N GLU A 183 -2.59 -5.48 -25.51
CA GLU A 183 -3.32 -5.92 -26.70
C GLU A 183 -4.20 -4.81 -27.29
N VAL A 184 -5.03 -4.17 -26.46
CA VAL A 184 -5.90 -3.06 -26.89
C VAL A 184 -5.06 -1.86 -27.35
N LEU A 185 -4.00 -1.53 -26.63
CA LEU A 185 -3.17 -0.37 -26.98
C LEU A 185 -2.28 -0.63 -28.19
N SER A 186 -1.82 -1.85 -28.39
CA SER A 186 -1.05 -2.27 -29.58
C SER A 186 -1.89 -2.21 -30.84
N PHE A 187 -3.19 -2.46 -30.72
CA PHE A 187 -4.13 -2.25 -31.82
C PHE A 187 -4.25 -0.76 -32.20
N ILE A 188 -4.39 0.12 -31.21
CA ILE A 188 -4.48 1.58 -31.43
C ILE A 188 -3.14 2.13 -31.95
N ARG A 189 -2.03 1.65 -31.37
CA ARG A 189 -0.68 2.07 -31.71
C ARG A 189 0.25 0.86 -31.68
N PRO A 190 0.66 0.35 -32.85
CA PRO A 190 1.62 -0.74 -32.93
C PRO A 190 2.88 -0.44 -32.12
N CYS A 191 3.44 -1.49 -31.50
CA CYS A 191 4.64 -1.41 -30.65
C CYS A 191 4.45 -0.61 -29.36
N THR A 192 3.24 -0.69 -28.81
CA THR A 192 3.01 -0.34 -27.41
C THR A 192 3.39 -1.54 -26.53
N GLU A 193 4.19 -1.34 -25.49
CA GLU A 193 4.50 -2.35 -24.47
C GLU A 193 3.87 -1.92 -23.14
N VAL A 194 3.21 -2.84 -22.44
CA VAL A 194 2.64 -2.60 -21.11
C VAL A 194 3.28 -3.53 -20.10
N SER A 195 3.78 -2.93 -19.04
CA SER A 195 4.78 -3.55 -18.20
C SER A 195 4.45 -3.42 -16.74
N ILE A 196 4.47 -4.55 -16.04
CA ILE A 196 4.33 -4.59 -14.59
C ILE A 196 5.66 -4.22 -13.93
N PHE A 197 5.60 -3.41 -12.89
CA PHE A 197 6.74 -3.14 -12.01
C PHE A 197 6.31 -3.15 -10.53
N GLY A 198 7.26 -2.89 -9.64
CA GLY A 198 6.99 -2.78 -8.20
C GLY A 198 6.63 -4.12 -7.54
N SER A 199 5.69 -4.06 -6.59
CA SER A 199 5.40 -5.16 -5.65
C SER A 199 4.90 -6.44 -6.33
N ALA A 200 4.36 -6.36 -7.54
CA ALA A 200 3.89 -7.54 -8.27
C ALA A 200 5.05 -8.42 -8.80
N VAL A 201 6.25 -7.85 -8.98
CA VAL A 201 7.39 -8.53 -9.61
C VAL A 201 8.67 -8.49 -8.78
N ASP A 202 8.76 -7.66 -7.73
CA ASP A 202 9.94 -7.56 -6.86
C ASP A 202 10.13 -8.73 -5.88
N GLY A 203 9.13 -9.62 -5.76
CA GLY A 203 9.15 -10.75 -4.82
C GLY A 203 8.84 -10.37 -3.36
N LEU A 204 8.43 -9.13 -3.12
CA LEU A 204 8.06 -8.56 -1.83
C LEU A 204 6.57 -8.19 -1.76
N GLY A 205 5.81 -8.43 -2.82
CA GLY A 205 4.37 -8.17 -2.89
C GLY A 205 3.53 -9.02 -1.95
N SER A 206 2.44 -8.42 -1.52
CA SER A 206 1.33 -9.08 -0.83
C SER A 206 0.07 -9.08 -1.70
N SER A 207 -0.91 -9.94 -1.42
CA SER A 207 -2.19 -9.98 -2.14
C SER A 207 -2.93 -8.62 -2.17
N SER A 208 -2.71 -7.78 -1.15
CA SER A 208 -3.23 -6.42 -1.05
C SER A 208 -2.37 -5.36 -1.74
N SER A 209 -1.31 -5.74 -2.45
CA SER A 209 -0.41 -4.78 -3.11
C SER A 209 -1.06 -4.31 -4.40
N ASP A 210 -0.93 -3.01 -4.63
CA ASP A 210 -1.40 -2.34 -5.84
C ASP A 210 -0.70 -2.93 -7.08
N LEU A 211 -1.35 -2.79 -8.22
CA LEU A 211 -0.81 -3.16 -9.51
C LEU A 211 -0.24 -1.90 -10.19
N ASP A 212 1.07 -1.87 -10.36
CA ASP A 212 1.77 -0.77 -11.01
C ASP A 212 2.09 -1.14 -12.47
N LEU A 213 1.57 -0.36 -13.43
CA LEU A 213 1.79 -0.52 -14.86
C LEU A 213 2.51 0.69 -15.47
N VAL A 214 3.48 0.41 -16.34
CA VAL A 214 4.07 1.40 -17.25
C VAL A 214 3.66 1.07 -18.67
N ILE A 215 3.21 2.09 -19.39
CA ILE A 215 2.95 2.03 -20.83
C ILE A 215 4.09 2.72 -21.55
N ASN A 216 4.76 1.99 -22.42
CA ASN A 216 5.75 2.50 -23.35
C ASN A 216 5.18 2.47 -24.77
N VAL A 217 5.34 3.57 -25.51
CA VAL A 217 4.89 3.67 -26.89
C VAL A 217 6.14 3.78 -27.75
N GLY A 218 6.60 2.65 -28.29
CA GLY A 218 7.85 2.58 -29.05
C GLY A 218 7.79 3.37 -30.36
N ALA A 219 8.93 3.94 -30.74
CA ALA A 219 9.10 4.64 -32.02
C ALA A 219 9.38 3.69 -33.20
N LYS A 220 9.84 2.45 -32.95
CA LYS A 220 10.23 1.48 -33.98
C LYS A 220 9.36 0.23 -33.94
N VAL A 221 8.95 -0.22 -35.12
CA VAL A 221 8.22 -1.48 -35.28
C VAL A 221 9.16 -2.65 -35.00
N SER A 222 8.90 -3.44 -33.96
CA SER A 222 9.70 -4.64 -33.67
C SER A 222 9.53 -5.68 -34.78
N SER A 223 10.66 -6.20 -35.28
CA SER A 223 10.69 -7.22 -36.35
C SER A 223 10.01 -8.55 -35.96
N SER A 224 9.86 -8.82 -34.66
CA SER A 224 9.24 -10.04 -34.13
C SER A 224 7.70 -10.03 -34.10
N LEU A 225 7.06 -8.89 -34.38
CA LEU A 225 5.60 -8.78 -34.53
C LEU A 225 5.11 -8.97 -35.98
N SER A 226 6.01 -9.29 -36.92
CA SER A 226 5.67 -9.58 -38.32
C SER A 226 4.79 -10.81 -38.53
N HIS A 227 4.58 -11.62 -37.48
CA HIS A 227 3.78 -12.84 -37.50
C HIS A 227 2.37 -12.67 -36.92
N ILE A 228 2.09 -11.56 -36.21
CA ILE A 228 0.78 -11.30 -35.55
C ILE A 228 -0.12 -10.42 -36.44
N THR A 229 0.40 -9.91 -37.56
CA THR A 229 -0.46 -9.36 -38.61
C THR A 229 -1.22 -10.51 -39.30
N PRO A 230 -2.56 -10.47 -39.38
CA PRO A 230 -3.36 -11.50 -40.03
C PRO A 230 -2.85 -11.78 -41.45
N PHE A 231 -2.93 -13.05 -41.82
CA PHE A 231 -2.41 -13.65 -43.07
C PHE A 231 -3.06 -13.14 -44.38
N GLU A 232 -3.76 -12.00 -44.36
CA GLU A 232 -4.28 -11.29 -45.53
C GLU A 232 -3.80 -9.82 -45.64
N TYR A 233 -2.90 -9.34 -44.77
CA TYR A 233 -2.29 -8.02 -44.93
C TYR A 233 -1.02 -8.02 -45.83
N ARG A 234 -0.95 -8.95 -46.80
CA ARG A 234 0.00 -8.84 -47.91
C ARG A 234 -0.61 -7.99 -49.02
N ARG A 235 0.03 -6.84 -49.25
CA ARG A 235 -0.14 -5.87 -50.36
C ARG A 235 -1.20 -4.79 -50.12
N ARG A 236 -0.87 -3.77 -49.32
CA ARG A 236 -0.80 -2.36 -49.78
C ARG A 236 0.18 -1.59 -48.88
N PRO A 237 1.25 -0.99 -49.43
CA PRO A 237 2.07 -0.05 -48.67
C PRO A 237 1.31 1.27 -48.57
N TYR A 238 0.31 1.35 -47.70
CA TYR A 238 -0.19 2.65 -47.28
C TYR A 238 0.71 3.13 -46.15
N SER A 239 1.78 3.82 -46.54
CA SER A 239 2.16 5.04 -45.84
C SER A 239 0.90 5.91 -45.78
N ASN A 240 0.11 5.80 -44.72
CA ASN A 240 -0.98 6.74 -44.49
C ASN A 240 -0.33 8.08 -44.13
N PRO A 241 -0.34 9.09 -45.02
CA PRO A 241 0.31 10.38 -44.76
C PRO A 241 -0.47 11.20 -43.71
N ASP A 242 -1.70 10.78 -43.38
CA ASP A 242 -2.65 11.54 -42.57
C ASP A 242 -2.57 11.29 -41.06
N PHE A 243 -1.68 10.38 -40.62
CA PHE A 243 -1.17 10.41 -39.24
C PHE A 243 0.24 10.97 -39.27
N PRO A 244 0.41 12.30 -39.37
CA PRO A 244 1.73 12.88 -39.24
C PRO A 244 2.31 12.37 -37.92
N LEU A 245 3.57 11.92 -37.95
CA LEU A 245 4.42 11.91 -36.77
C LEU A 245 4.38 13.34 -36.26
N ILE A 246 3.47 13.68 -35.35
CA ILE A 246 3.38 15.00 -34.76
C ILE A 246 4.60 15.08 -33.84
N PRO A 247 5.71 15.75 -34.23
CA PRO A 247 6.91 15.77 -33.42
C PRO A 247 6.66 16.57 -32.14
N SER A 248 5.64 17.44 -32.14
CA SER A 248 5.17 18.14 -30.95
C SER A 248 4.50 17.24 -29.91
N LEU A 249 4.08 16.01 -30.26
CA LEU A 249 3.64 14.97 -29.30
C LEU A 249 4.81 14.24 -28.61
N LEU A 250 6.03 14.40 -29.13
CA LEU A 250 7.27 13.80 -28.65
C LEU A 250 8.05 14.71 -27.70
N VAL A 251 7.67 15.99 -27.59
CA VAL A 251 8.25 16.91 -26.60
C VAL A 251 7.89 16.40 -25.19
N PRO A 252 8.83 16.34 -24.23
CA PRO A 252 8.56 15.94 -22.85
C PRO A 252 7.70 17.00 -22.14
N ASN A 253 6.43 17.06 -22.50
CA ASN A 253 5.45 18.00 -21.98
C ASN A 253 4.52 17.26 -21.02
N ILE A 254 4.55 17.63 -19.74
CA ILE A 254 3.66 17.11 -18.70
C ILE A 254 2.19 17.18 -19.13
N LYS A 255 1.81 18.19 -19.92
CA LYS A 255 0.44 18.32 -20.46
C LYS A 255 0.11 17.16 -21.39
N LEU A 256 0.99 16.75 -22.30
CA LEU A 256 0.74 15.64 -23.23
C LEU A 256 0.63 14.30 -22.52
N ARG A 257 1.49 14.06 -21.51
CA ARG A 257 1.39 12.87 -20.65
C ARG A 257 0.02 12.81 -19.97
N THR A 258 -0.45 13.93 -19.45
CA THR A 258 -1.77 14.05 -18.80
C THR A 258 -2.93 13.84 -19.79
N HIS A 259 -2.84 14.37 -21.01
CA HIS A 259 -3.84 14.16 -22.06
C HIS A 259 -3.93 12.69 -22.47
N PHE A 260 -2.79 12.00 -22.63
CA PHE A 260 -2.77 10.58 -22.91
C PHE A 260 -3.43 9.76 -21.79
N LEU A 261 -3.10 10.03 -20.53
CA LEU A 261 -3.76 9.35 -19.40
C LEU A 261 -5.26 9.64 -19.37
N THR A 262 -5.68 10.83 -19.80
CA THR A 262 -7.11 11.18 -19.94
C THR A 262 -7.79 10.37 -21.02
N LEU A 263 -7.12 10.15 -22.16
CA LEU A 263 -7.59 9.29 -23.24
C LEU A 263 -7.67 7.83 -22.77
N LEU A 264 -6.64 7.31 -22.11
CA LEU A 264 -6.64 5.97 -21.54
C LEU A 264 -7.79 5.76 -20.55
N ARG A 265 -7.98 6.72 -19.64
CA ARG A 265 -9.09 6.67 -18.70
C ARG A 265 -10.43 6.53 -19.43
N ARG A 266 -10.67 7.36 -20.45
CA ARG A 266 -11.92 7.30 -21.23
C ARG A 266 -12.10 5.96 -21.95
N LEU A 267 -11.05 5.49 -22.63
CA LEU A 267 -11.06 4.21 -23.35
C LEU A 267 -11.38 3.05 -22.41
N PHE A 268 -10.63 2.92 -21.32
CA PHE A 268 -10.81 1.79 -20.40
C PHE A 268 -12.12 1.88 -19.59
N THR A 269 -12.61 3.08 -19.28
CA THR A 269 -13.96 3.26 -18.70
C THR A 269 -15.06 2.86 -19.68
N GLN A 270 -14.87 3.01 -21.00
CA GLN A 270 -15.83 2.51 -21.98
C GLN A 270 -15.80 0.98 -22.11
N LEU A 271 -14.60 0.39 -22.10
CA LEU A 271 -14.42 -1.06 -22.17
C LEU A 271 -14.95 -1.80 -20.93
N ASP A 272 -14.66 -1.26 -19.74
CA ASP A 272 -15.06 -1.81 -18.46
C ASP A 272 -15.44 -0.70 -17.46
N PRO A 273 -16.70 -0.21 -17.50
CA PRO A 273 -17.15 0.90 -16.65
C PRO A 273 -16.99 0.65 -15.16
N LEU A 274 -17.23 -0.59 -14.71
CA LEU A 274 -17.10 -0.96 -13.30
C LEU A 274 -15.63 -1.13 -12.90
N GLY A 275 -14.76 -1.60 -13.79
CA GLY A 275 -13.32 -1.75 -13.52
C GLY A 275 -12.64 -0.43 -13.17
N PHE A 276 -12.97 0.63 -13.90
CA PHE A 276 -12.29 1.94 -13.81
C PHE A 276 -13.15 3.02 -13.13
N HIS A 277 -14.19 2.60 -12.40
CA HIS A 277 -15.03 3.53 -11.65
C HIS A 277 -14.19 4.32 -10.63
N GLY A 278 -14.29 5.64 -10.66
CA GLY A 278 -13.55 6.53 -9.75
C GLY A 278 -12.09 6.74 -10.11
N ALA A 279 -11.64 6.35 -11.31
CA ALA A 279 -10.29 6.60 -11.79
C ALA A 279 -9.96 8.11 -11.86
N LYS A 280 -8.83 8.49 -11.26
CA LYS A 280 -8.34 9.88 -11.17
C LYS A 280 -6.95 9.99 -11.76
N ILE A 281 -6.64 11.17 -12.31
CA ILE A 281 -5.30 11.47 -12.79
C ILE A 281 -4.65 12.41 -11.79
N PHE A 282 -3.50 12.01 -11.28
CA PHE A 282 -2.69 12.82 -10.39
C PHE A 282 -1.58 13.50 -11.19
N SER A 283 -1.60 14.83 -11.18
CA SER A 283 -0.56 15.65 -11.77
C SER A 283 0.64 15.71 -10.80
N GLY A 284 1.65 14.89 -11.06
CA GLY A 284 2.94 14.90 -10.37
C GLY A 284 4.10 15.00 -11.35
N ARG A 285 5.34 14.83 -10.86
CA ARG A 285 6.54 14.73 -11.71
C ARG A 285 6.39 13.64 -12.78
N ILE A 286 5.82 12.51 -12.35
CA ILE A 286 5.32 11.44 -13.23
C ILE A 286 3.80 11.46 -13.07
N PRO A 287 3.03 11.87 -14.11
CA PRO A 287 1.58 11.78 -14.07
C PRO A 287 1.14 10.32 -13.95
N ILE A 288 0.17 10.06 -13.08
CA ILE A 288 -0.34 8.69 -12.81
C ILE A 288 -1.86 8.69 -12.97
N LEU A 289 -2.38 7.70 -13.70
CA LEU A 289 -3.78 7.32 -13.68
C LEU A 289 -3.98 6.29 -12.58
N HIS A 290 -4.64 6.71 -11.50
CA HIS A 290 -4.88 5.90 -10.32
C HIS A 290 -6.34 5.45 -10.26
N VAL A 291 -6.55 4.14 -10.13
CA VAL A 291 -7.83 3.52 -9.81
C VAL A 291 -7.77 3.03 -8.36
N PRO A 292 -8.53 3.64 -7.42
CA PRO A 292 -8.40 3.31 -5.99
C PRO A 292 -8.69 1.85 -5.64
N ARG A 293 -9.61 1.22 -6.37
CA ARG A 293 -9.96 -0.19 -6.23
C ARG A 293 -10.40 -0.75 -7.56
N PHE A 294 -9.48 -1.44 -8.24
CA PHE A 294 -9.74 -2.11 -9.49
C PHE A 294 -10.58 -3.36 -9.25
N ASN A 295 -11.81 -3.39 -9.78
CA ASN A 295 -12.85 -4.34 -9.36
C ASN A 295 -12.57 -5.82 -9.65
N LEU A 296 -11.63 -6.15 -10.54
CA LEU A 296 -11.21 -7.53 -10.82
C LEU A 296 -10.15 -8.06 -9.87
N LEU A 297 -9.32 -7.19 -9.29
CA LEU A 297 -8.24 -7.60 -8.38
C LEU A 297 -8.50 -7.18 -6.93
N GLY A 298 -9.44 -6.25 -6.69
CA GLY A 298 -9.74 -5.72 -5.37
C GLY A 298 -8.65 -4.84 -4.75
N VAL A 299 -7.64 -4.44 -5.53
CA VAL A 299 -6.49 -3.61 -5.14
C VAL A 299 -6.41 -2.33 -5.97
N GLY A 300 -5.55 -1.37 -5.60
CA GLY A 300 -5.31 -0.19 -6.44
C GLY A 300 -4.62 -0.57 -7.75
N LEU A 301 -4.87 0.22 -8.80
CA LEU A 301 -4.19 0.12 -10.09
C LEU A 301 -3.62 1.49 -10.45
N ASP A 302 -2.31 1.55 -10.65
CA ASP A 302 -1.58 2.76 -11.04
C ASP A 302 -0.97 2.58 -12.42
N VAL A 303 -1.35 3.46 -13.35
CA VAL A 303 -0.86 3.44 -14.74
C VAL A 303 -0.09 4.71 -15.02
N SER A 304 1.18 4.56 -15.39
CA SER A 304 2.08 5.65 -15.77
C SER A 304 2.51 5.52 -17.23
N ARG A 305 2.85 6.63 -17.89
CA ARG A 305 3.40 6.63 -19.25
C ARG A 305 4.88 6.99 -19.25
N VAL A 306 5.68 6.23 -19.99
CA VAL A 306 7.07 6.57 -20.35
C VAL A 306 7.17 6.69 -21.87
N PHE A 307 7.98 7.63 -22.37
CA PHE A 307 8.31 7.74 -23.80
C PHE A 307 9.76 7.30 -23.98
N ASP A 308 9.99 6.25 -24.76
CA ASP A 308 11.30 5.96 -25.33
C ASP A 308 11.42 6.66 -26.69
N GLY A 309 12.48 7.45 -26.89
CA GLY A 309 12.79 7.93 -28.24
C GLY A 309 13.44 9.30 -28.42
N LEU A 310 13.87 10.01 -27.38
CA LEU A 310 14.74 11.18 -27.55
C LEU A 310 15.98 11.03 -26.68
N GLN A 311 17.06 10.55 -27.29
CA GLN A 311 18.42 10.89 -26.87
C GLN A 311 18.60 12.39 -27.11
N GLU A 312 18.08 13.23 -26.22
CA GLU A 312 18.54 14.62 -26.13
C GLU A 312 18.22 15.14 -24.73
N VAL A 313 19.31 15.50 -24.04
CA VAL A 313 19.38 16.04 -22.66
C VAL A 313 19.02 15.04 -21.55
N HIS A 314 20.03 14.35 -21.01
CA HIS A 314 20.22 13.71 -19.68
C HIS A 314 19.04 13.53 -18.67
N GLN A 315 17.78 13.45 -19.08
CA GLN A 315 16.60 13.43 -18.20
C GLN A 315 15.46 12.55 -18.73
N THR A 316 15.75 11.57 -19.59
CA THR A 316 14.83 10.46 -19.83
C THR A 316 15.03 9.43 -18.72
N VAL A 317 14.04 9.34 -17.82
CA VAL A 317 13.93 8.23 -16.87
C VAL A 317 13.67 6.98 -17.70
N ASP A 318 14.73 6.23 -17.95
CA ASP A 318 14.70 5.01 -18.73
C ASP A 318 13.77 3.99 -18.05
N PHE A 319 12.94 3.34 -18.85
CA PHE A 319 12.02 2.26 -18.47
C PHE A 319 12.71 1.13 -17.67
N HIS A 320 14.03 0.99 -17.85
CA HIS A 320 14.87 0.06 -17.11
C HIS A 320 14.92 0.33 -15.59
N GLY A 321 14.69 1.57 -15.11
CA GLY A 321 14.82 1.92 -13.69
C GLY A 321 13.98 1.06 -12.71
N GLY A 322 12.66 0.96 -12.95
CA GLY A 322 11.74 0.24 -12.05
C GLY A 322 11.88 -1.29 -12.14
N ARG A 323 12.04 -1.82 -13.36
CA ARG A 323 12.23 -3.25 -13.61
C ARG A 323 13.58 -3.74 -13.07
N THR A 324 14.65 -2.97 -13.29
CA THR A 324 15.98 -3.27 -12.76
C THR A 324 16.00 -3.16 -11.24
N MET A 325 15.33 -2.16 -10.65
CA MET A 325 15.17 -2.11 -9.19
C MET A 325 14.45 -3.34 -8.65
N ALA A 326 13.34 -3.77 -9.28
CA ALA A 326 12.66 -4.99 -8.87
C ALA A 326 13.56 -6.23 -9.03
N ALA A 327 14.40 -6.28 -10.06
CA ALA A 327 15.41 -7.33 -10.23
C ALA A 327 16.47 -7.31 -9.12
N LEU A 328 16.98 -6.13 -8.74
CA LEU A 328 17.89 -5.97 -7.60
C LEU A 328 17.26 -6.50 -6.31
N MET A 329 16.00 -6.15 -6.03
CA MET A 329 15.29 -6.63 -4.84
C MET A 329 15.16 -8.16 -4.82
N ARG A 330 14.86 -8.78 -5.98
CA ARG A 330 14.81 -10.24 -6.10
C ARG A 330 16.17 -10.89 -5.86
N VAL A 331 17.23 -10.34 -6.45
CA VAL A 331 18.60 -10.85 -6.25
C VAL A 331 18.98 -10.73 -4.78
N LEU A 332 18.69 -9.60 -4.13
CA LEU A 332 18.95 -9.38 -2.71
C LEU A 332 18.21 -10.39 -1.82
N ALA A 333 16.97 -10.75 -2.17
CA ALA A 333 16.22 -11.80 -1.47
C ALA A 333 16.85 -13.20 -1.58
N THR A 334 17.75 -13.45 -2.54
CA THR A 334 18.52 -14.71 -2.61
C THR A 334 19.71 -14.72 -1.66
N TYR A 335 20.31 -13.56 -1.38
CA TYR A 335 21.37 -13.41 -0.37
C TYR A 335 20.81 -13.35 1.06
N VAL A 336 19.62 -12.77 1.23
CA VAL A 336 18.96 -12.59 2.54
C VAL A 336 17.56 -13.23 2.50
N PRO A 337 17.41 -14.53 2.78
CA PRO A 337 16.11 -15.22 2.74
C PRO A 337 15.05 -14.66 3.71
N GLU A 338 15.50 -14.00 4.78
CA GLU A 338 14.67 -13.34 5.79
C GLU A 338 14.08 -12.01 5.29
N PHE A 339 14.67 -11.40 4.25
CA PHE A 339 14.31 -10.07 3.76
C PHE A 339 12.82 -9.94 3.39
N PRO A 340 12.19 -10.85 2.62
CA PRO A 340 10.76 -10.78 2.33
C PRO A 340 9.88 -10.86 3.59
N GLN A 341 10.32 -11.62 4.61
CA GLN A 341 9.59 -11.75 5.88
C GLN A 341 9.66 -10.44 6.67
N CYS A 342 10.84 -9.83 6.78
CA CYS A 342 11.02 -8.51 7.41
C CYS A 342 10.18 -7.44 6.71
N ILE A 343 10.19 -7.38 5.38
CA ILE A 343 9.36 -6.42 4.62
C ILE A 343 7.86 -6.68 4.85
N SER A 344 7.43 -7.93 4.95
CA SER A 344 6.04 -8.27 5.26
C SER A 344 5.63 -7.77 6.65
N VAL A 345 6.53 -7.88 7.64
CA VAL A 345 6.32 -7.34 8.99
C VAL A 345 6.27 -5.81 8.97
N LEU A 346 7.22 -5.15 8.30
CA LEU A 346 7.26 -3.69 8.19
C LEU A 346 5.99 -3.14 7.55
N LYS A 347 5.55 -3.73 6.42
CA LYS A 347 4.27 -3.38 5.76
C LYS A 347 3.06 -3.58 6.69
N PHE A 348 3.11 -4.60 7.55
CA PHE A 348 2.02 -4.89 8.48
C PHE A 348 1.93 -3.85 9.61
N ILE A 349 3.05 -3.49 10.23
CA ILE A 349 3.09 -2.54 11.35
C ILE A 349 2.98 -1.07 10.88
N SER A 350 3.50 -0.74 9.70
CA SER A 350 3.42 0.61 9.14
C SER A 350 1.99 1.01 8.76
N ARG A 351 1.17 0.04 8.35
CA ARG A 351 -0.25 0.26 8.08
C ARG A 351 -1.06 0.44 9.36
N SER A 352 -0.76 -0.32 10.42
CA SER A 352 -1.48 -0.17 11.69
C SER A 352 -1.15 1.12 12.45
N THR A 353 0.01 1.71 12.18
CA THR A 353 0.47 2.98 12.78
C THR A 353 0.20 4.18 11.88
N GLU A 354 -0.48 3.99 10.75
CA GLU A 354 -0.75 5.03 9.74
C GLU A 354 0.50 5.72 9.16
N LEU A 355 1.69 5.14 9.37
CA LEU A 355 2.95 5.62 8.78
C LEU A 355 2.89 5.58 7.25
N THR A 356 2.33 4.50 6.70
CA THR A 356 2.07 4.37 5.26
C THR A 356 0.57 4.46 4.99
N ARG A 357 0.19 5.24 3.98
CA ARG A 357 -1.21 5.45 3.56
C ARG A 357 -1.50 4.78 2.22
N GLN A 358 -2.79 4.60 1.91
CA GLN A 358 -3.22 4.15 0.58
C GLN A 358 -3.20 5.34 -0.42
N GLY A 359 -2.77 5.05 -1.65
CA GLY A 359 -2.70 6.03 -2.74
C GLY A 359 -1.42 6.89 -2.74
N PRO A 360 -1.27 7.77 -3.75
CA PRO A 360 -0.07 8.59 -3.92
C PRO A 360 0.04 9.63 -2.79
N HIS A 361 1.13 9.57 -2.01
CA HIS A 361 1.42 10.50 -0.91
C HIS A 361 2.92 10.83 -0.87
N PRO A 362 3.32 12.09 -0.59
CA PRO A 362 4.72 12.50 -0.60
C PRO A 362 5.57 11.90 0.53
N GLY A 363 4.98 11.58 1.67
CA GLY A 363 5.65 11.01 2.85
C GLY A 363 6.09 9.55 2.71
N PHE A 364 5.98 8.77 3.79
CA PHE A 364 6.39 7.36 3.81
C PHE A 364 5.51 6.45 2.94
N THR A 365 6.17 5.67 2.09
CA THR A 365 5.55 4.61 1.28
C THR A 365 6.21 3.28 1.60
N ASN A 366 5.55 2.16 1.25
CA ASN A 366 6.13 0.83 1.43
C ASN A 366 7.47 0.70 0.69
N PHE A 367 7.59 1.31 -0.49
CA PHE A 367 8.85 1.34 -1.25
C PHE A 367 9.95 2.05 -0.46
N LYS A 368 9.68 3.24 0.08
CA LYS A 368 10.67 4.00 0.87
C LYS A 368 11.12 3.25 2.13
N LEU A 369 10.20 2.56 2.81
CA LEU A 369 10.55 1.68 3.93
C LEU A 369 11.44 0.50 3.49
N THR A 370 11.12 -0.13 2.35
CA THR A 370 11.98 -1.18 1.77
C THR A 370 13.38 -0.65 1.45
N ILE A 371 13.49 0.55 0.88
CA ILE A 371 14.78 1.18 0.57
C ILE A 371 15.61 1.43 1.84
N LEU A 372 14.99 1.92 2.90
CA LEU A 372 15.67 2.10 4.19
C LEU A 372 16.15 0.77 4.78
N PHE A 373 15.33 -0.28 4.67
CA PHE A 373 15.69 -1.61 5.15
C PHE A 373 16.81 -2.23 4.31
N VAL A 374 16.81 -2.03 2.98
CA VAL A 374 17.90 -2.49 2.10
C VAL A 374 19.21 -1.79 2.46
N HIS A 375 19.18 -0.47 2.66
CA HIS A 375 20.37 0.25 3.11
C HIS A 375 20.88 -0.29 4.45
N PHE A 376 19.97 -0.57 5.40
CA PHE A 376 20.34 -1.21 6.67
C PHE A 376 21.08 -2.53 6.46
N LEU A 377 20.55 -3.43 5.61
CA LEU A 377 21.18 -4.71 5.31
C LEU A 377 22.58 -4.52 4.70
N GLN A 378 22.75 -3.53 3.84
CA GLN A 378 24.03 -3.22 3.20
C GLN A 378 25.04 -2.63 4.20
N ALA A 379 24.61 -1.66 5.01
CA ALA A 379 25.46 -1.01 6.01
C ALA A 379 26.00 -1.99 7.07
N HIS A 380 25.26 -3.06 7.35
CA HIS A 380 25.66 -4.13 8.30
C HIS A 380 26.31 -5.33 7.62
N SER A 381 26.62 -5.26 6.31
CA SER A 381 27.24 -6.35 5.54
C SER A 381 26.43 -7.65 5.51
N TYR A 382 25.10 -7.59 5.68
CA TYR A 382 24.19 -8.72 5.45
C TYR A 382 23.83 -8.89 3.97
N ALA A 383 23.80 -7.78 3.22
CA ALA A 383 23.55 -7.78 1.79
C ALA A 383 24.66 -7.01 1.05
N PRO A 384 24.99 -7.41 -0.18
CA PRO A 384 25.99 -6.68 -0.96
C PRO A 384 25.46 -5.31 -1.44
N PRO A 385 26.35 -4.32 -1.57
CA PRO A 385 26.03 -3.03 -2.16
C PRO A 385 25.69 -3.19 -3.65
N PHE A 386 24.85 -2.31 -4.19
CA PHE A 386 24.32 -2.48 -5.55
C PHE A 386 25.39 -2.37 -6.65
N ASP A 387 26.48 -1.65 -6.45
CA ASP A 387 27.59 -1.61 -7.43
C ASP A 387 28.21 -2.99 -7.66
N ARG A 388 28.19 -3.86 -6.64
CA ARG A 388 28.65 -5.25 -6.79
C ARG A 388 27.59 -6.18 -7.39
N LEU A 389 26.32 -5.76 -7.43
CA LEU A 389 25.22 -6.50 -8.03
C LEU A 389 24.95 -6.11 -9.49
N SER A 390 25.23 -4.87 -9.89
CA SER A 390 25.01 -4.36 -11.26
C SER A 390 25.66 -5.22 -12.35
N PRO A 391 26.90 -5.73 -12.20
CA PRO A 391 27.51 -6.63 -13.19
C PRO A 391 26.76 -7.97 -13.31
N LEU A 392 26.16 -8.45 -12.21
CA LEU A 392 25.39 -9.68 -12.20
C LEU A 392 24.04 -9.51 -12.91
N LEU A 393 23.45 -8.31 -12.87
CA LEU A 393 22.19 -8.01 -13.56
C LEU A 393 22.32 -8.07 -15.08
N ASN A 394 23.44 -7.62 -15.65
CA ASN A 394 23.71 -7.74 -17.08
C ASN A 394 23.70 -9.21 -17.53
N ASN A 395 24.10 -10.13 -16.64
CA ASN A 395 24.07 -11.58 -16.84
C ASN A 395 22.73 -12.24 -16.46
N VAL A 396 21.81 -11.55 -15.78
CA VAL A 396 20.47 -12.08 -15.42
C VAL A 396 19.49 -12.00 -16.60
N SER A 397 19.81 -11.20 -17.62
CA SER A 397 19.21 -11.28 -18.96
C SER A 397 19.40 -12.66 -19.59
N ASP A 398 20.48 -13.37 -19.21
CA ASP A 398 20.76 -14.73 -19.64
C ASP A 398 20.17 -15.74 -18.65
N HIS A 399 19.38 -16.67 -19.18
CA HIS A 399 18.53 -17.65 -18.50
C HIS A 399 19.27 -18.71 -17.64
N SER A 400 20.50 -18.46 -17.17
CA SER A 400 21.41 -19.52 -16.70
C SER A 400 22.00 -19.36 -15.29
N CYS A 401 21.78 -18.26 -14.57
CA CYS A 401 22.47 -18.04 -13.29
C CYS A 401 21.89 -18.90 -12.15
N ARG A 402 22.42 -20.13 -12.01
CA ARG A 402 21.97 -21.20 -11.08
C ARG A 402 22.46 -21.09 -9.63
N LYS A 403 23.15 -20.01 -9.22
CA LYS A 403 23.46 -19.67 -7.82
C LYS A 403 24.15 -18.30 -7.77
N PRO A 404 23.85 -17.43 -6.78
CA PRO A 404 24.63 -16.22 -6.57
C PRO A 404 26.10 -16.62 -6.30
N ALA A 405 27.04 -15.93 -6.95
CA ALA A 405 28.46 -16.12 -6.65
C ALA A 405 28.70 -15.88 -5.15
N ARG A 406 29.49 -16.74 -4.49
CA ARG A 406 29.89 -16.50 -3.10
C ARG A 406 30.61 -15.16 -3.04
N MET A 407 30.10 -14.26 -2.22
CA MET A 407 30.77 -12.99 -1.89
C MET A 407 31.44 -13.16 -0.54
N ASP A 408 32.78 -13.14 -0.54
CA ASP A 408 33.61 -13.50 0.63
C ASP A 408 33.55 -12.49 1.80
N SER A 409 32.73 -11.44 1.70
CA SER A 409 32.65 -10.36 2.68
C SER A 409 31.30 -10.23 3.41
N LEU A 410 30.35 -11.16 3.22
CA LEU A 410 29.03 -11.09 3.86
C LEU A 410 29.02 -11.81 5.21
N ILE A 411 28.38 -11.19 6.21
CA ILE A 411 28.19 -11.76 7.55
C ILE A 411 26.95 -12.67 7.55
N PRO A 412 26.92 -13.76 8.34
CA PRO A 412 25.72 -14.58 8.48
C PRO A 412 24.49 -13.75 8.86
N VAL A 413 23.40 -13.96 8.11
CA VAL A 413 22.14 -13.25 8.34
C VAL A 413 21.50 -13.76 9.65
N PRO A 414 21.17 -12.86 10.61
CA PRO A 414 20.54 -13.25 11.86
C PRO A 414 19.03 -13.52 11.67
N THR A 415 18.37 -13.99 12.72
CA THR A 415 16.93 -14.26 12.68
C THR A 415 16.10 -12.99 12.47
N VAL A 416 14.86 -13.15 11.98
CA VAL A 416 13.96 -12.03 11.68
C VAL A 416 13.75 -11.09 12.87
N ASP A 417 13.64 -11.61 14.09
CA ASP A 417 13.49 -10.79 15.29
C ASP A 417 14.73 -9.92 15.57
N MET A 418 15.93 -10.49 15.42
CA MET A 418 17.19 -9.75 15.57
C MET A 418 17.36 -8.71 14.46
N LEU A 419 17.01 -9.03 13.22
CA LEU A 419 17.04 -8.08 12.11
C LEU A 419 16.11 -6.88 12.36
N LEU A 420 14.90 -7.13 12.88
CA LEU A 420 13.96 -6.06 13.21
C LEU A 420 14.48 -5.20 14.38
N GLU A 421 15.02 -5.81 15.43
CA GLU A 421 15.60 -5.07 16.56
C GLU A 421 16.79 -4.20 16.12
N GLN A 422 17.69 -4.76 15.31
CA GLN A 422 18.84 -4.03 14.77
C GLN A 422 18.40 -2.91 13.82
N PHE A 423 17.40 -3.15 12.97
CA PHE A 423 16.84 -2.12 12.09
C PHE A 423 16.24 -0.96 12.88
N PHE A 424 15.42 -1.23 13.90
CA PHE A 424 14.85 -0.18 14.74
C PHE A 424 15.89 0.55 15.60
N THR A 425 17.01 -0.10 15.90
CA THR A 425 18.17 0.54 16.56
C THR A 425 18.97 1.40 15.57
N TYR A 426 19.03 0.99 14.30
CA TYR A 426 19.80 1.67 13.25
C TYR A 426 19.15 2.99 12.81
N ILE A 427 17.82 3.05 12.64
CA ILE A 427 17.13 4.24 12.14
C ILE A 427 17.43 5.52 12.96
N PRO A 428 17.35 5.52 14.31
CA PRO A 428 17.70 6.69 15.12
C PRO A 428 19.16 7.17 14.97
N THR A 429 20.08 6.31 14.51
CA THR A 429 21.50 6.68 14.33
C THR A 429 21.75 7.55 13.10
N ILE A 430 20.80 7.57 12.16
CA ILE A 430 20.93 8.33 10.92
C ILE A 430 20.57 9.78 11.20
N ASN A 431 21.56 10.68 11.08
CA ASN A 431 21.32 12.12 11.05
C ASN A 431 21.15 12.60 9.59
N PRO A 432 19.92 12.90 9.12
CA PRO A 432 19.67 13.26 7.73
C PRO A 432 20.39 14.54 7.32
N SER A 433 20.64 15.48 8.23
CA SER A 433 21.34 16.73 7.96
C SER A 433 22.83 16.53 7.66
N HIS A 434 23.44 15.45 8.17
CA HIS A 434 24.86 15.19 8.03
C HIS A 434 25.20 14.12 7.00
N PHE A 435 24.27 13.20 6.72
CA PHE A 435 24.53 12.05 5.85
C PHE A 435 23.49 11.91 4.74
N LEU A 436 23.90 11.25 3.65
CA LEU A 436 23.02 10.67 2.64
C LEU A 436 23.18 9.15 2.62
N LEU A 437 22.14 8.45 2.20
CA LEU A 437 22.10 6.99 2.14
C LEU A 437 22.50 6.53 0.73
N SER A 438 23.61 5.83 0.57
CA SER A 438 24.04 5.31 -0.73
C SER A 438 23.78 3.82 -0.84
N LEU A 439 22.83 3.40 -1.69
CA LEU A 439 22.61 1.98 -2.00
C LEU A 439 23.68 1.40 -2.93
N ARG A 440 24.35 2.27 -3.71
CA ARG A 440 25.46 1.89 -4.59
C ARG A 440 26.67 1.45 -3.80
N ALA A 441 27.05 2.24 -2.78
CA ALA A 441 28.17 1.96 -1.89
C ALA A 441 27.78 1.10 -0.67
N GLY A 442 26.49 1.08 -0.30
CA GLY A 442 26.00 0.41 0.91
C GLY A 442 26.40 1.11 2.21
N GLN A 443 26.61 2.43 2.17
CA GLN A 443 27.17 3.21 3.28
C GLN A 443 26.50 4.59 3.40
N LEU A 444 26.58 5.16 4.61
CA LEU A 444 26.25 6.57 4.87
C LEU A 444 27.39 7.47 4.40
N ILE A 445 27.09 8.41 3.50
CA ILE A 445 28.08 9.33 2.94
C ILE A 445 27.90 10.72 3.57
N PRO A 446 28.94 11.35 4.14
CA PRO A 446 28.85 12.69 4.71
C PRO A 446 28.46 13.74 3.66
N ARG A 447 27.49 14.61 3.99
CA ARG A 447 27.04 15.70 3.11
C ARG A 447 28.11 16.76 2.87
N VAL A 448 29.10 16.90 3.76
CA VAL A 448 30.19 17.89 3.63
C VAL A 448 31.22 17.48 2.54
N MET A 449 31.29 16.20 2.16
CA MET A 449 32.17 15.68 1.10
C MET A 449 31.46 15.59 -0.27
N THR A 450 30.40 16.37 -0.50
CA THR A 450 29.55 16.25 -1.70
C THR A 450 30.09 16.96 -2.95
N ASN A 451 31.29 17.55 -2.92
CA ASN A 451 31.91 18.06 -4.14
C ASN A 451 32.61 16.98 -4.98
N PRO A 452 33.41 16.02 -4.42
CA PRO A 452 34.07 15.01 -5.27
C PRO A 452 33.29 13.70 -5.45
N VAL A 453 32.52 13.24 -4.45
CA VAL A 453 31.89 11.88 -4.47
C VAL A 453 30.57 11.87 -5.25
N LEU A 454 29.81 12.96 -5.24
CA LEU A 454 28.68 13.11 -6.16
C LEU A 454 29.18 13.14 -7.61
N GLU A 455 30.28 13.87 -7.88
CA GLU A 455 30.97 13.84 -9.17
C GLU A 455 31.40 12.41 -9.56
N THR A 456 32.04 11.64 -8.67
CA THR A 456 32.45 10.26 -9.02
C THR A 456 31.27 9.29 -9.20
N CYS A 457 30.18 9.46 -8.45
CA CYS A 457 28.94 8.68 -8.65
C CYS A 457 28.19 9.06 -9.94
N LEU A 458 28.42 10.27 -10.47
CA LEU A 458 27.79 10.82 -11.67
C LEU A 458 28.63 10.65 -12.94
N HIS A 459 29.95 10.55 -12.85
CA HIS A 459 30.87 10.43 -14.00
C HIS A 459 31.10 9.00 -14.52
N ALA A 460 30.51 7.97 -13.90
CA ALA A 460 30.75 6.57 -14.28
C ALA A 460 30.20 6.15 -15.67
N GLU A 461 29.63 7.06 -16.47
CA GLU A 461 29.11 6.77 -17.82
C GLU A 461 29.59 7.72 -18.93
N THR A 462 30.54 8.63 -18.69
CA THR A 462 31.03 9.54 -19.74
C THR A 462 32.54 9.51 -19.88
N ASP A 463 33.05 8.59 -20.69
CA ASP A 463 34.38 8.69 -21.31
C ASP A 463 34.36 9.79 -22.39
N LEU A 464 34.24 11.06 -22.00
CA LEU A 464 34.53 12.20 -22.88
C LEU A 464 35.22 13.32 -22.07
N PRO A 465 36.35 13.86 -22.54
CA PRO A 465 37.04 14.95 -21.86
C PRO A 465 36.37 16.27 -22.26
N ASP A 466 35.88 17.07 -21.30
CA ASP A 466 35.91 18.53 -21.42
C ASP A 466 35.48 19.26 -20.13
N GLU A 467 36.30 20.24 -19.74
CA GLU A 467 36.32 21.01 -18.47
C GLU A 467 35.18 22.06 -18.31
N LYS A 468 33.96 21.81 -18.79
CA LYS A 468 32.85 22.81 -18.72
C LYS A 468 31.61 22.38 -17.93
N HIS A 469 31.69 21.36 -17.07
CA HIS A 469 30.50 20.77 -16.42
C HIS A 469 30.39 20.95 -14.89
N SER A 470 31.31 21.68 -14.25
CA SER A 470 31.33 21.85 -12.78
C SER A 470 30.14 22.61 -12.19
N ASN A 471 29.39 23.38 -13.00
CA ASN A 471 28.37 24.32 -12.47
C ASN A 471 26.91 23.85 -12.62
N VAL A 472 26.62 22.70 -13.24
CA VAL A 472 25.23 22.26 -13.52
C VAL A 472 24.72 21.22 -12.50
N VAL A 473 25.61 20.50 -11.83
CA VAL A 473 25.24 19.38 -10.95
C VAL A 473 24.82 19.83 -9.54
N VAL A 474 25.29 21.00 -9.11
CA VAL A 474 24.98 21.59 -7.79
C VAL A 474 23.48 21.87 -7.62
N ASP A 475 22.71 21.97 -8.71
CA ASP A 475 21.25 22.19 -8.71
C ASP A 475 20.40 20.90 -8.69
N ALA A 476 20.99 19.69 -8.79
CA ALA A 476 20.21 18.44 -8.96
C ALA A 476 19.46 18.00 -7.70
N TYR A 477 20.00 18.31 -6.53
CA TYR A 477 19.32 18.15 -5.24
C TYR A 477 19.25 19.52 -4.60
N GLY A 478 18.29 20.34 -5.04
CA GLY A 478 18.03 21.62 -4.39
C GLY A 478 18.00 21.42 -2.87
N GLY A 479 18.61 22.32 -2.11
CA GLY A 479 18.85 22.23 -0.66
C GLY A 479 17.60 22.15 0.25
N GLN A 480 16.48 21.64 -0.28
CA GLN A 480 15.18 21.46 0.35
C GLN A 480 14.86 19.99 0.73
N ASP A 481 15.58 19.00 0.19
CA ASP A 481 15.29 17.59 0.51
C ASP A 481 15.93 17.18 1.86
N TYR A 482 15.08 16.91 2.85
CA TYR A 482 15.51 16.56 4.22
C TYR A 482 16.27 15.22 4.26
N LEU A 483 15.72 14.17 3.63
CA LEU A 483 16.35 12.85 3.55
C LEU A 483 16.77 12.54 2.10
N VAL A 484 18.03 12.18 1.89
CA VAL A 484 18.61 11.99 0.55
C VAL A 484 19.10 10.55 0.39
N CYS A 485 18.55 9.86 -0.61
CA CYS A 485 19.00 8.55 -1.06
C CYS A 485 18.98 8.53 -2.60
N PRO A 486 20.15 8.71 -3.25
CA PRO A 486 20.28 8.67 -4.70
C PRO A 486 19.78 7.33 -5.26
N ASN A 487 19.03 7.38 -6.35
CA ASN A 487 18.62 6.19 -7.07
C ASN A 487 19.87 5.54 -7.70
N PRO A 488 20.13 4.24 -7.46
CA PRO A 488 21.31 3.56 -7.97
C PRO A 488 21.35 3.43 -9.50
N ILE A 489 20.24 3.61 -10.20
CA ILE A 489 20.16 3.53 -11.67
C ILE A 489 20.16 4.94 -12.26
N HIS A 490 19.50 5.89 -11.59
CA HIS A 490 19.44 7.29 -12.01
C HIS A 490 19.85 8.23 -10.87
N PRO A 491 21.17 8.41 -10.63
CA PRO A 491 21.69 9.10 -9.46
C PRO A 491 21.02 10.45 -9.20
N CYS A 492 20.71 11.25 -10.22
CA CYS A 492 20.02 12.55 -10.09
C CYS A 492 18.61 12.50 -9.45
N HIS A 493 18.09 11.33 -9.10
CA HIS A 493 16.78 11.15 -8.48
C HIS A 493 16.90 10.73 -7.01
N ASN A 494 16.36 11.52 -6.10
CA ASN A 494 16.21 11.14 -4.69
C ASN A 494 14.98 10.22 -4.50
N MET A 495 15.20 8.98 -4.07
CA MET A 495 14.13 8.00 -3.81
C MET A 495 13.32 8.29 -2.54
N LEU A 496 13.92 9.00 -1.58
CA LEU A 496 13.28 9.33 -0.29
C LEU A 496 12.64 10.72 -0.27
N ARG A 497 12.61 11.38 -1.43
CA ARG A 497 12.02 12.72 -1.60
C ARG A 497 10.58 12.79 -1.09
N GLY A 498 10.25 13.89 -0.41
CA GLY A 498 8.94 14.14 0.16
C GLY A 498 8.78 13.69 1.61
N ILE A 499 9.75 12.97 2.19
CA ILE A 499 9.85 12.79 3.65
C ILE A 499 10.44 14.07 4.22
N ASN A 500 9.67 14.76 5.06
CA ASN A 500 10.13 15.94 5.79
C ASN A 500 10.64 15.58 7.21
N GLU A 501 11.15 16.59 7.91
CA GLU A 501 11.67 16.42 9.28
C GLU A 501 10.62 15.86 10.25
N ALA A 502 9.39 16.40 10.24
CA ALA A 502 8.32 15.93 11.13
C ALA A 502 7.95 14.45 10.89
N GLU A 503 7.87 14.03 9.63
CA GLU A 503 7.61 12.64 9.27
C GLU A 503 8.75 11.71 9.67
N TRP A 504 10.00 12.15 9.49
CA TRP A 504 11.18 11.39 9.91
C TRP A 504 11.23 11.25 11.44
N THR A 505 11.05 12.33 12.19
CA THR A 505 11.02 12.32 13.66
C THR A 505 9.90 11.43 14.18
N HIS A 506 8.72 11.46 13.56
CA HIS A 506 7.65 10.53 13.88
C HIS A 506 8.05 9.07 13.62
N PHE A 507 8.72 8.78 12.50
CA PHE A 507 9.21 7.43 12.20
C PHE A 507 10.28 6.94 13.19
N VAL A 508 11.21 7.81 13.61
CA VAL A 508 12.21 7.51 14.64
C VAL A 508 11.53 7.14 15.96
N SER A 509 10.57 7.96 16.41
CA SER A 509 9.77 7.68 17.62
C SER A 509 9.02 6.35 17.54
N LEU A 510 8.44 6.02 16.37
CA LEU A 510 7.81 4.72 16.14
C LEU A 510 8.80 3.56 16.24
N CYS A 511 10.02 3.71 15.69
CA CYS A 511 11.07 2.69 15.77
C CYS A 511 11.48 2.41 17.22
N GLU A 512 11.71 3.44 18.03
CA GLU A 512 12.04 3.30 19.45
C GLU A 512 10.91 2.63 20.23
N HIS A 513 9.66 3.01 19.94
CA HIS A 513 8.49 2.41 20.54
C HIS A 513 8.34 0.93 20.16
N TRP A 514 8.49 0.60 18.88
CA TRP A 514 8.46 -0.79 18.41
C TRP A 514 9.59 -1.63 19.01
N LEU A 515 10.79 -1.06 19.15
CA LEU A 515 11.91 -1.71 19.81
C LEU A 515 11.59 -2.02 21.29
N LYS A 516 11.01 -1.06 22.00
CA LYS A 516 10.55 -1.26 23.39
C LYS A 516 9.51 -2.36 23.49
N ILE A 517 8.54 -2.39 22.58
CA ILE A 517 7.50 -3.44 22.53
C ILE A 517 8.12 -4.80 22.25
N LEU A 518 9.01 -4.91 21.25
CA LEU A 518 9.67 -6.18 20.90
C LEU A 518 10.44 -6.77 22.08
N ARG A 519 11.17 -5.92 22.81
CA ARG A 519 11.94 -6.34 23.99
C ARG A 519 11.06 -6.71 25.18
N THR A 520 9.95 -5.99 25.38
CA THR A 520 9.06 -6.19 26.55
C THR A 520 8.10 -7.36 26.35
N TYR A 521 7.51 -7.49 25.16
CA TYR A 521 6.46 -8.46 24.85
C TYR A 521 6.99 -9.56 23.91
N ARG A 522 8.22 -10.02 24.15
CA ARG A 522 8.89 -11.00 23.29
C ARG A 522 8.14 -12.34 23.28
N GLN A 523 7.63 -12.75 24.43
CA GLN A 523 6.69 -13.85 24.67
C GLN A 523 5.87 -13.52 25.91
N GLY A 524 4.58 -13.86 25.94
CA GLY A 524 3.73 -13.56 27.09
C GLY A 524 2.23 -13.73 26.81
N PRO A 525 1.36 -13.44 27.81
CA PRO A 525 -0.08 -13.48 27.62
C PRO A 525 -0.50 -12.47 26.54
N SER A 526 -1.54 -12.83 25.80
CA SER A 526 -2.00 -12.15 24.60
C SER A 526 -2.27 -10.63 24.79
N PRO A 527 -1.93 -9.76 23.82
CA PRO A 527 -1.13 -10.01 22.61
C PRO A 527 0.38 -9.89 22.85
N TRP A 528 1.19 -10.72 22.17
CA TRP A 528 2.67 -10.73 22.23
C TRP A 528 3.30 -10.71 20.84
N GLY A 529 4.60 -10.44 20.74
CA GLY A 529 5.37 -10.46 19.50
C GLY A 529 4.88 -9.44 18.48
N LEU A 530 4.70 -9.87 17.22
CA LEU A 530 4.21 -9.00 16.14
C LEU A 530 2.82 -8.44 16.39
N LEU A 531 1.98 -9.16 17.15
CA LEU A 531 0.64 -8.70 17.49
C LEU A 531 0.67 -7.55 18.51
N ALA A 532 1.67 -7.51 19.37
CA ALA A 532 1.89 -6.39 20.28
C ALA A 532 2.33 -5.13 19.51
N LEU A 533 3.12 -5.28 18.43
CA LEU A 533 3.54 -4.17 17.56
C LEU A 533 2.39 -3.50 16.81
N LYS A 534 1.33 -4.27 16.49
CA LYS A 534 0.09 -3.71 15.92
C LYS A 534 -0.62 -2.78 16.93
N LYS A 535 -0.40 -3.00 18.22
CA LYS A 535 -0.98 -2.24 19.32
C LYS A 535 -0.11 -1.01 19.60
N CYS A 536 -0.10 -0.06 18.68
CA CYS A 536 0.27 1.31 19.01
C CYS A 536 -1.01 2.10 19.27
N PRO A 537 -1.43 2.31 20.51
CA PRO A 537 -2.27 3.44 20.81
C PRO A 537 -1.36 4.66 20.84
N VAL A 538 -0.99 5.21 19.68
CA VAL A 538 -0.78 6.67 19.64
C VAL A 538 -2.18 7.27 19.65
N THR A 539 -2.85 7.09 20.80
CA THR A 539 -4.09 7.79 21.09
C THR A 539 -3.71 9.26 21.19
N ILE A 540 -4.24 10.11 20.33
CA ILE A 540 -4.13 11.56 20.42
C ILE A 540 -4.85 12.08 21.67
N THR A 541 -5.79 11.32 22.25
CA THR A 541 -6.49 11.74 23.48
C THR A 541 -5.55 11.97 24.67
N ARG A 542 -4.57 11.09 24.90
CA ARG A 542 -3.66 11.18 26.07
C ARG A 542 -2.64 12.32 25.96
N PRO A 543 -1.93 12.50 24.83
CA PRO A 543 -1.08 13.66 24.59
C PRO A 543 -1.86 14.98 24.67
N ASN A 544 -3.10 15.03 24.18
CA ASN A 544 -3.95 16.22 24.32
C ASN A 544 -4.15 16.61 25.78
N PHE A 545 -4.61 15.65 26.61
CA PHE A 545 -4.85 15.90 28.03
C PHE A 545 -3.58 16.34 28.75
N LEU A 546 -2.47 15.60 28.57
CA LEU A 546 -1.20 15.91 29.24
C LEU A 546 -0.60 17.26 28.79
N ALA A 547 -0.69 17.61 27.51
CA ALA A 547 -0.22 18.91 27.02
C ALA A 547 -1.05 20.06 27.58
N LEU A 548 -2.38 19.91 27.67
CA LEU A 548 -3.24 20.90 28.31
C LEU A 548 -2.96 21.01 29.82
N CYS A 549 -2.68 19.90 30.51
CA CYS A 549 -2.22 19.94 31.90
C CYS A 549 -0.90 20.71 32.03
N ALA A 550 0.06 20.48 31.13
CA ALA A 550 1.38 21.12 31.16
C ALA A 550 1.33 22.62 30.86
N SER A 551 0.31 23.08 30.12
CA SER A 551 0.11 24.50 29.80
C SER A 551 -0.76 25.23 30.84
N ASP A 552 -0.95 24.66 32.04
CA ASP A 552 -1.86 25.16 33.08
C ASP A 552 -3.32 25.39 32.61
N TYR A 553 -3.74 24.75 31.51
CA TYR A 553 -5.04 25.00 30.88
C TYR A 553 -6.22 24.67 31.80
N TYR A 554 -6.06 23.66 32.65
CA TYR A 554 -7.09 23.22 33.57
C TYR A 554 -7.10 23.98 34.90
N LYS A 555 -6.16 24.89 35.13
CA LYS A 555 -6.10 25.69 36.36
C LYS A 555 -7.29 26.65 36.42
N GLY A 556 -8.07 26.58 37.50
CA GLY A 556 -9.29 27.37 37.69
C GLY A 556 -10.50 26.86 36.90
N CYS A 557 -10.37 25.78 36.11
CA CYS A 557 -11.52 25.18 35.44
C CYS A 557 -12.53 24.67 36.48
N ILE A 558 -13.78 25.08 36.33
CA ILE A 558 -14.87 24.65 37.21
C ILE A 558 -15.48 23.32 36.75
N PHE A 559 -16.13 22.62 37.67
CA PHE A 559 -17.02 21.51 37.34
C PHE A 559 -18.41 22.06 37.00
N HIS A 560 -18.69 22.24 35.72
CA HIS A 560 -19.92 22.90 35.25
C HIS A 560 -21.15 21.97 35.20
N ARG A 561 -20.97 20.66 35.39
CA ARG A 561 -22.07 19.69 35.41
C ARG A 561 -21.74 18.51 36.32
N ASN A 562 -22.64 18.23 37.26
CA ASN A 562 -22.50 17.18 38.28
C ASN A 562 -23.83 16.43 38.45
N ILE A 563 -23.87 15.17 38.04
CA ILE A 563 -25.07 14.33 38.12
C ILE A 563 -24.77 13.16 39.05
N LYS A 564 -25.39 13.17 40.23
CA LYS A 564 -25.23 12.13 41.25
C LYS A 564 -25.48 10.73 40.67
N GLY A 565 -24.59 9.78 40.98
CA GLY A 565 -24.62 8.41 40.47
C GLY A 565 -24.23 8.24 39.00
N PHE A 566 -24.04 9.32 38.25
CA PHE A 566 -23.75 9.27 36.81
C PHE A 566 -22.32 9.77 36.50
N ILE A 567 -22.13 11.08 36.32
CA ILE A 567 -20.85 11.68 35.94
C ILE A 567 -20.67 13.07 36.55
N VAL A 568 -19.42 13.50 36.65
CA VAL A 568 -19.04 14.91 36.84
C VAL A 568 -18.15 15.35 35.68
N GLN A 569 -18.41 16.54 35.12
CA GLN A 569 -17.79 17.03 33.89
C GLN A 569 -17.11 18.38 34.11
N THR A 570 -15.94 18.55 33.47
CA THR A 570 -15.11 19.76 33.52
C THR A 570 -14.29 19.91 32.23
N GLY A 571 -13.28 20.80 32.24
CA GLY A 571 -12.34 21.00 31.15
C GLY A 571 -12.72 22.09 30.16
N ASP A 572 -13.68 22.95 30.52
CA ASP A 572 -14.00 24.19 29.81
C ASP A 572 -13.53 25.39 30.65
N PRO A 573 -12.48 26.14 30.23
CA PRO A 573 -11.98 27.31 30.96
C PRO A 573 -12.99 28.43 31.12
N THR A 574 -14.02 28.47 30.27
CA THR A 574 -15.09 29.47 30.37
C THR A 574 -16.15 29.09 31.41
N GLY A 575 -16.17 27.83 31.86
CA GLY A 575 -17.17 27.33 32.79
C GLY A 575 -18.60 27.29 32.25
N THR A 576 -18.78 27.44 30.94
CA THR A 576 -20.11 27.43 30.29
C THR A 576 -20.56 26.02 29.89
N GLY A 577 -19.61 25.10 29.76
CA GLY A 577 -19.80 23.75 29.23
C GLY A 577 -19.94 23.70 27.70
N LYS A 578 -19.89 24.84 27.02
CA LYS A 578 -20.05 24.94 25.56
C LYS A 578 -18.73 25.16 24.82
N ASN A 579 -17.65 25.46 25.55
CA ASN A 579 -16.35 25.77 24.98
C ASN A 579 -15.30 24.73 25.41
N GLY A 580 -14.08 24.83 24.91
CA GLY A 580 -13.01 23.90 25.19
C GLY A 580 -12.26 23.51 23.92
N GLN A 581 -10.98 23.84 23.88
CA GLN A 581 -10.14 23.65 22.71
C GLN A 581 -9.09 22.58 23.00
N SER A 582 -8.89 21.68 22.04
CA SER A 582 -7.73 20.78 22.09
C SER A 582 -6.43 21.57 22.00
N ILE A 583 -5.31 20.92 22.33
CA ILE A 583 -3.97 21.51 22.15
C ILE A 583 -3.70 21.91 20.69
N TRP A 584 -4.35 21.24 19.73
CA TRP A 584 -4.22 21.53 18.30
C TRP A 584 -5.18 22.61 17.77
N LYS A 585 -5.95 23.27 18.66
CA LYS A 585 -6.96 24.30 18.30
C LYS A 585 -8.02 23.83 17.29
N ARG A 586 -8.20 22.50 17.16
CA ARG A 586 -9.21 21.86 16.30
C ARG A 586 -9.80 20.64 16.98
N LYS A 587 -11.02 20.27 16.63
CA LYS A 587 -11.63 19.04 17.15
C LYS A 587 -10.93 17.80 16.59
N PHE A 588 -10.94 16.70 17.34
CA PHE A 588 -10.32 15.45 16.93
C PHE A 588 -11.22 14.23 17.11
N LYS A 589 -10.91 13.17 16.36
CA LYS A 589 -11.71 11.96 16.22
C LYS A 589 -11.84 11.16 17.51
N ASP A 590 -12.90 10.37 17.62
CA ASP A 590 -13.07 9.43 18.71
C ASP A 590 -12.17 8.19 18.51
N GLU A 591 -11.71 7.64 19.62
CA GLU A 591 -10.78 6.52 19.65
C GLU A 591 -11.46 5.26 20.20
N PHE A 592 -12.13 4.53 19.29
CA PHE A 592 -12.78 3.27 19.61
C PHE A 592 -11.94 2.08 19.14
N HIS A 593 -11.48 1.24 20.08
CA HIS A 593 -10.79 -0.01 19.72
C HIS A 593 -11.73 -1.21 19.81
N GLU A 594 -12.29 -1.61 18.68
CA GLU A 594 -13.26 -2.72 18.56
C GLU A 594 -12.67 -4.11 18.89
N SER A 595 -11.34 -4.23 18.96
CA SER A 595 -10.62 -5.51 19.07
C SER A 595 -10.40 -6.06 20.50
N LEU A 596 -10.87 -5.38 21.55
CA LEU A 596 -10.57 -5.74 22.96
C LEU A 596 -11.81 -5.76 23.87
N ARG A 597 -12.87 -6.47 23.46
CA ARG A 597 -14.04 -6.78 24.32
C ARG A 597 -13.74 -7.69 25.53
N VAL A 598 -12.48 -8.03 25.82
CA VAL A 598 -12.13 -8.93 26.92
C VAL A 598 -12.00 -8.12 28.21
N SER A 599 -13.07 -8.18 29.02
CA SER A 599 -13.15 -7.68 30.39
C SER A 599 -12.31 -8.56 31.32
N THR A 600 -11.01 -8.28 31.46
CA THR A 600 -10.25 -8.87 32.59
C THR A 600 -9.18 -7.91 33.07
N TRP A 601 -9.38 -7.38 34.27
CA TRP A 601 -8.33 -6.79 35.09
C TRP A 601 -7.35 -7.89 35.45
N SER A 602 -6.23 -7.99 34.74
CA SER A 602 -5.06 -8.70 35.28
C SER A 602 -4.12 -7.65 35.85
N PHE A 603 -4.17 -7.50 37.17
CA PHE A 603 -3.11 -6.85 37.93
C PHE A 603 -1.81 -7.63 37.69
N MET A 604 -0.95 -7.14 36.80
CA MET A 604 0.39 -7.69 36.64
C MET A 604 1.39 -6.65 37.16
N PHE A 605 1.77 -6.82 38.42
CA PHE A 605 2.78 -6.04 39.16
C PHE A 605 4.21 -6.37 38.69
N ILE A 606 4.51 -6.19 37.40
CA ILE A 606 5.87 -6.35 36.90
C ILE A 606 6.19 -5.17 35.98
N SER A 607 7.04 -4.26 36.47
CA SER A 607 7.70 -3.11 35.80
C SER A 607 7.14 -1.71 36.14
N PRO A 608 8.00 -0.69 36.41
CA PRO A 608 7.59 0.61 36.94
C PRO A 608 7.03 1.57 35.87
N ILE A 609 6.81 1.11 34.64
CA ILE A 609 6.20 1.92 33.57
C ILE A 609 4.85 1.29 33.24
N ILE A 610 3.82 1.76 33.94
CA ILE A 610 2.43 1.40 33.69
C ILE A 610 2.05 1.93 32.31
N ILE A 611 2.19 1.11 31.26
CA ILE A 611 1.40 1.29 30.03
C ILE A 611 -0.02 0.87 30.41
N CYS A 612 -0.77 1.84 30.92
CA CYS A 612 -2.17 1.73 31.29
C CYS A 612 -3.00 1.33 30.05
N CYS A 613 -3.08 0.03 29.77
CA CYS A 613 -4.17 -0.54 28.99
C CYS A 613 -5.44 -0.44 29.84
N LEU A 614 -6.01 0.77 29.93
CA LEU A 614 -7.25 0.98 30.64
C LEU A 614 -8.38 0.17 29.99
N PRO A 615 -9.28 -0.43 30.77
CA PRO A 615 -10.45 -1.11 30.22
C PRO A 615 -11.32 -0.11 29.46
N TYR A 616 -11.65 -0.42 28.19
CA TYR A 616 -12.46 0.42 27.30
C TYR A 616 -13.98 0.33 27.59
N GLN A 617 -14.33 0.07 28.85
CA GLN A 617 -15.70 0.04 29.33
C GLN A 617 -15.81 0.94 30.55
N HIS A 618 -16.87 1.72 30.61
CA HIS A 618 -17.27 2.45 31.82
C HIS A 618 -17.85 1.47 32.83
N ASN A 619 -17.10 0.44 33.20
CA ASN A 619 -17.57 -0.69 34.00
C ASN A 619 -17.43 -0.48 35.51
N THR A 620 -16.73 0.57 35.92
CA THR A 620 -16.38 0.87 37.31
C THR A 620 -16.48 2.37 37.59
N ARG A 621 -16.50 2.74 38.88
CA ARG A 621 -16.38 4.13 39.34
C ARG A 621 -14.98 4.68 39.03
N GLY A 622 -14.90 5.97 38.74
CA GLY A 622 -13.65 6.70 38.51
C GLY A 622 -13.07 6.54 37.10
N ILE A 623 -13.87 6.11 36.11
CA ILE A 623 -13.41 6.08 34.71
C ILE A 623 -13.45 7.50 34.14
N VAL A 624 -12.38 7.91 33.45
CA VAL A 624 -12.23 9.24 32.87
C VAL A 624 -12.25 9.18 31.35
N SER A 625 -13.15 9.96 30.75
CA SER A 625 -13.43 9.94 29.31
C SER A 625 -13.63 11.35 28.75
N MET A 626 -13.35 11.52 27.46
CA MET A 626 -13.60 12.78 26.76
C MET A 626 -15.08 13.11 26.69
N ALA A 627 -15.44 14.38 26.90
CA ALA A 627 -16.76 14.90 26.58
C ALA A 627 -16.74 15.50 25.16
N ASN A 628 -17.69 15.09 24.32
CA ASN A 628 -17.81 15.54 22.94
C ASN A 628 -19.22 16.09 22.66
N ASN A 629 -19.38 16.85 21.57
CA ASN A 629 -20.65 17.41 21.11
C ASN A 629 -21.25 16.56 19.96
N GLY A 630 -20.98 15.26 19.97
CA GLY A 630 -21.26 14.34 18.87
C GLY A 630 -20.00 13.59 18.41
N PRO A 631 -20.15 12.58 17.53
CA PRO A 631 -19.04 11.77 17.06
C PRO A 631 -17.88 12.62 16.52
N ASP A 632 -16.65 12.20 16.82
CA ASP A 632 -15.39 12.79 16.33
C ASP A 632 -15.17 14.27 16.67
N SER A 633 -15.71 14.73 17.80
CA SER A 633 -15.74 16.15 18.17
C SER A 633 -15.03 16.48 19.48
N ASN A 634 -14.01 15.70 19.85
CA ASN A 634 -13.25 15.86 21.09
C ASN A 634 -12.47 17.19 21.13
N GLY A 635 -12.40 17.78 22.32
CA GLY A 635 -11.71 19.04 22.61
C GLY A 635 -10.86 18.94 23.89
N SER A 636 -11.12 19.79 24.88
CA SER A 636 -10.47 19.75 26.20
C SER A 636 -11.35 19.18 27.32
N GLN A 637 -12.67 19.10 27.10
CA GLN A 637 -13.61 18.68 28.14
C GLN A 637 -13.53 17.18 28.39
N PHE A 638 -13.69 16.79 29.65
CA PHE A 638 -13.71 15.39 30.07
C PHE A 638 -14.69 15.21 31.24
N PHE A 639 -15.07 13.96 31.50
CA PHE A 639 -15.92 13.59 32.62
C PHE A 639 -15.35 12.39 33.38
N ILE A 640 -15.72 12.29 34.66
CA ILE A 640 -15.39 11.20 35.57
C ILE A 640 -16.69 10.49 35.96
N THR A 641 -16.73 9.16 35.88
CA THR A 641 -17.92 8.38 36.26
C THR A 641 -18.01 8.14 37.77
N TYR A 642 -19.23 8.26 38.33
CA TYR A 642 -19.51 7.88 39.71
C TYR A 642 -19.90 6.40 39.86
N SER A 643 -20.31 5.74 38.78
CA SER A 643 -20.70 4.33 38.81
C SER A 643 -20.47 3.66 37.46
N LYS A 644 -20.87 2.39 37.32
CA LYS A 644 -20.84 1.66 36.05
C LYS A 644 -21.83 2.26 35.06
N GLN A 645 -21.36 2.72 33.91
CA GLN A 645 -22.10 3.44 32.86
C GLN A 645 -21.88 2.84 31.46
N THR A 646 -22.22 1.56 31.27
CA THR A 646 -22.00 0.84 30.00
C THR A 646 -22.69 1.48 28.77
N MET A 647 -23.68 2.35 28.99
CA MET A 647 -24.37 3.09 27.91
C MET A 647 -23.48 4.13 27.21
N LEU A 648 -22.35 4.49 27.81
CA LEU A 648 -21.34 5.42 27.30
C LEU A 648 -20.24 4.72 26.48
N ASP A 649 -20.21 3.38 26.54
CA ASP A 649 -19.22 2.58 25.81
C ASP A 649 -19.37 2.79 24.30
N MET A 650 -18.23 2.88 23.59
CA MET A 650 -18.18 3.14 22.15
C MET A 650 -18.84 4.46 21.69
N LYS A 651 -19.11 5.39 22.62
CA LYS A 651 -19.58 6.76 22.33
C LYS A 651 -18.61 7.83 22.77
N TYR A 652 -17.84 7.55 23.82
CA TYR A 652 -16.85 8.47 24.39
C TYR A 652 -15.50 7.78 24.57
N SER A 653 -14.43 8.51 24.26
CA SER A 653 -13.05 8.00 24.30
C SER A 653 -12.55 7.96 25.74
N ILE A 654 -12.33 6.75 26.29
CA ILE A 654 -11.75 6.53 27.62
C ILE A 654 -10.23 6.69 27.54
N PHE A 655 -9.64 7.49 28.44
CA PHE A 655 -8.20 7.75 28.41
C PHE A 655 -7.50 7.69 29.79
N ALA A 656 -8.23 7.80 30.90
CA ALA A 656 -7.68 7.75 32.25
C ALA A 656 -8.62 7.04 33.26
N LYS A 657 -8.11 6.71 34.45
CA LYS A 657 -8.90 6.22 35.60
C LYS A 657 -8.36 6.87 36.88
N VAL A 658 -9.27 7.26 37.77
CA VAL A 658 -8.96 7.72 39.13
C VAL A 658 -8.39 6.54 39.92
N ILE A 659 -7.18 6.73 40.46
CA ILE A 659 -6.47 5.72 41.25
C ILE A 659 -6.45 6.03 42.74
N ASP A 660 -6.58 7.31 43.11
CA ASP A 660 -6.55 7.82 44.49
C ASP A 660 -7.45 9.06 44.62
N GLY A 661 -7.73 9.51 45.85
CA GLY A 661 -8.60 10.67 46.12
C GLY A 661 -10.10 10.35 46.07
N TRP A 662 -10.48 9.11 46.42
CA TRP A 662 -11.88 8.65 46.38
C TRP A 662 -12.82 9.48 47.26
N ASN A 663 -12.35 9.96 48.41
CA ASN A 663 -13.09 10.85 49.30
C ASN A 663 -13.47 12.18 48.61
N VAL A 664 -12.57 12.75 47.80
CA VAL A 664 -12.84 13.97 47.03
C VAL A 664 -13.92 13.70 45.98
N LEU A 665 -13.87 12.53 45.32
CA LEU A 665 -14.91 12.14 44.37
C LEU A 665 -16.28 11.94 45.06
N ASP A 666 -16.29 11.42 46.30
CA ASP A 666 -17.51 11.31 47.10
C ASP A 666 -18.07 12.67 47.54
N GLU A 667 -17.22 13.62 47.88
CA GLU A 667 -17.61 15.00 48.19
C GLU A 667 -18.17 15.72 46.97
N LEU A 668 -17.50 15.58 45.81
CA LEU A 668 -18.01 16.07 44.52
C LEU A 668 -19.41 15.52 44.22
N GLU A 669 -19.65 14.22 44.45
CA GLU A 669 -20.95 13.60 44.20
C GLU A 669 -22.06 14.10 45.14
N ARG A 670 -21.71 14.51 46.37
CA ARG A 670 -22.66 15.03 47.36
C ARG A 670 -22.94 16.52 47.22
N ALA A 671 -22.15 17.25 46.45
CA ALA A 671 -22.29 18.69 46.29
C ALA A 671 -23.71 19.04 45.77
N PRO A 672 -24.40 20.03 46.37
CA PRO A 672 -25.73 20.43 45.93
C PRO A 672 -25.65 21.08 44.56
N VAL A 673 -26.62 20.77 43.69
CA VAL A 673 -26.67 21.24 42.30
C VAL A 673 -28.02 21.91 42.01
N GLU A 674 -28.03 22.79 41.03
CA GLU A 674 -29.26 23.33 40.46
C GLU A 674 -30.03 22.23 39.70
N GLU A 675 -31.32 22.06 40.01
CA GLU A 675 -32.13 20.93 39.52
C GLU A 675 -32.24 20.85 37.99
N LYS A 676 -32.20 21.99 37.29
CA LYS A 676 -32.38 22.04 35.82
C LYS A 676 -31.09 21.88 35.03
N THR A 677 -30.01 22.48 35.52
CA THR A 677 -28.72 22.54 34.79
C THR A 677 -27.72 21.51 35.29
N TYR A 678 -27.96 20.93 36.47
CA TYR A 678 -27.02 20.08 37.21
C TYR A 678 -25.68 20.78 37.50
N ARG A 679 -25.67 22.11 37.51
CA ARG A 679 -24.50 22.90 37.89
C ARG A 679 -24.40 22.95 39.42
N PRO A 680 -23.23 22.70 40.03
CA PRO A 680 -23.03 22.91 41.46
C PRO A 680 -23.43 24.31 41.92
N LEU A 681 -24.12 24.43 43.07
CA LEU A 681 -24.54 25.73 43.63
C LEU A 681 -23.34 26.54 44.14
N THR A 682 -22.29 25.85 44.59
CA THR A 682 -21.00 26.43 44.94
C THR A 682 -20.00 25.99 43.89
N ASP A 683 -19.30 26.94 43.28
CA ASP A 683 -18.33 26.64 42.23
C ASP A 683 -17.16 25.83 42.80
N ILE A 684 -16.96 24.64 42.24
CA ILE A 684 -15.83 23.76 42.55
C ILE A 684 -14.86 23.83 41.37
N HIS A 685 -13.60 24.14 41.63
CA HIS A 685 -12.58 24.36 40.60
C HIS A 685 -11.32 23.53 40.83
N ILE A 686 -10.63 23.22 39.74
CA ILE A 686 -9.31 22.59 39.76
C ILE A 686 -8.28 23.64 40.18
N GLN A 687 -7.64 23.45 41.34
CA GLN A 687 -6.68 24.42 41.86
C GLN A 687 -5.36 24.45 41.08
N ASN A 688 -4.79 23.29 40.79
CA ASN A 688 -3.59 23.08 39.99
C ASN A 688 -3.57 21.62 39.51
N VAL A 689 -2.75 21.33 38.49
CA VAL A 689 -2.48 19.96 38.04
C VAL A 689 -0.99 19.70 38.16
N THR A 690 -0.61 18.60 38.79
CA THR A 690 0.79 18.15 38.88
C THR A 690 0.98 16.91 38.03
N ILE A 691 1.94 16.93 37.11
CA ILE A 691 2.27 15.79 36.27
C ILE A 691 3.44 15.04 36.91
N HIS A 692 3.19 13.86 37.47
CA HIS A 692 4.22 13.04 38.11
C HIS A 692 5.18 12.38 37.11
N ALA A 693 4.67 12.03 35.93
CA ALA A 693 5.46 11.51 34.83
C ALA A 693 4.78 11.88 33.52
N ASN A 694 5.52 12.49 32.60
CA ASN A 694 5.05 12.77 31.26
C ASN A 694 5.81 11.89 30.26
N PRO A 695 5.22 10.78 29.78
CA PRO A 695 5.88 9.92 28.81
C PRO A 695 5.99 10.53 27.40
N PHE A 696 5.46 11.74 27.20
CA PHE A 696 5.46 12.46 25.92
C PHE A 696 6.27 13.77 25.95
N ALA A 697 6.80 14.18 27.11
CA ALA A 697 7.70 15.32 27.19
C ALA A 697 9.14 14.81 27.20
N GLU A 698 9.87 15.15 26.14
CA GLU A 698 11.32 15.34 26.19
C GLU A 698 11.61 16.83 26.34
#